data_AF-A0A066ZST8-F1
#
_entry.id   AF-A0A066ZST8-F1
#
_cell.length_a   1.000
_cell.length_b   1.000
_cell.length_c   1.000
_cell.angle_alpha   90.00
_cell.angle_beta   90.00
_cell.angle_gamma   90.00
#
_symmetry.space_group_name_H-M   'P 1'
#
loop_
_entity.id
_entity.type
_entity.pdbx_description
1 polymer ?
#
loop_
_entity_poly.entity_id
_entity_poly.type
_entity_poly.pdbx_seq_one_letter_code
_entity_poly.pdbx_strand_id
1 'polypeptide(L)'
;MDLSFFTKIFGSRNDRLLKKYYKRVQQINALEPEVSALSDEQLKEKQQAFKERIAAGESLDHILPEAFAVVREAGKRVLGLRHYDVQLIGGMVLHEGNIAEMRTGEGKTLVATLPAYLNALSGNGVHVITVNDYLASRDAEQMGQLYGFLGLSTGVILSGQGSEEKQAAYACDITYGTNNEFGFDYLRDNMAIQVEERVMRAQNFAIVDEVDSILIDEARTPLIISGPAEDKSELYQKINPLIAHLEKGEEDKENKTATGDYTIDEKNKQVHLTDEGHAKIEAMLVEAGLIGEHESLYDAEHISLMKHINAALRANLLFEKNRDYIIEENEVVIIDEFTGRKMQGRRWGDGLHQAVEAKEGVQIQAESQTYASITFQNYFRQYEKLSGMTGTADTEAGEFLSTYSLEVVVIPTNIQPKRIDLPDLVFLDIEGKFASIVRDIKDVHATQQPILVGTASIEMSEVLSELLNREKIPHNVLNAKQHQREAGIIAEAGRPGAITIATNMAGRGTDIVLGGNLESELATLENPSEEKVAEVKAAWKERHQQVLDAGGLMVIGSERHESRRIDNQLRGRSGRQGDPGVTRFYLSLDDDLMRRFASEKVKNMMRRLGMKSDEAIEHNMVTKSIERAQKQVERMHQDERANLLKFDNISNEQRKVVYAQRNELMEEEDVSEVIDSLRENVFESVMANYIPPGSLEEQWDVEALEATLKEDFVIDLPVSKWIEEDKSLYEELLRDKLIAEIKALYDTKMQVLDERTRHHFEKEVLLRTIDQQWREHLNEMDYLRRWIHLKGFAQKDPFQEYRSTSAEMFEAFLNAVMYDTIQTLSLVQIHGSDDVDAYEKQQQEERPQQLEANHPAAQSLSQAMGLESAEQMPSEDQSEQTTFKRETPKVGRNDPCPCGSGKKYKQCCGKLD
;
A
#
# COMPACT_ATOMS: atom_id res chain seq x y z
N MET A 1 -8.72 -44.98 9.66
CA MET A 1 -10.01 -44.83 8.96
C MET A 1 -9.91 -43.54 8.16
N ASP A 2 -9.83 -43.64 6.85
CA ASP A 2 -9.46 -42.52 5.98
C ASP A 2 -10.54 -41.41 5.98
N LEU A 3 -10.11 -40.16 6.18
CA LEU A 3 -10.95 -38.97 6.02
C LEU A 3 -11.70 -38.93 4.67
N SER A 4 -11.17 -39.61 3.64
CA SER A 4 -11.79 -39.64 2.30
C SER A 4 -13.13 -40.39 2.24
N PHE A 5 -13.40 -41.29 3.20
CA PHE A 5 -14.68 -42.01 3.26
C PHE A 5 -15.80 -41.12 3.82
N PHE A 6 -15.49 -40.32 4.86
CA PHE A 6 -16.42 -39.38 5.44
C PHE A 6 -16.73 -38.20 4.51
N THR A 7 -15.74 -37.68 3.78
CA THR A 7 -15.99 -36.62 2.78
C THR A 7 -16.82 -37.11 1.59
N LYS A 8 -16.68 -38.36 1.15
CA LYS A 8 -17.53 -38.96 0.11
C LYS A 8 -18.99 -39.17 0.52
N ILE A 9 -19.25 -39.46 1.80
CA ILE A 9 -20.61 -39.73 2.32
C ILE A 9 -21.34 -38.44 2.71
N PHE A 10 -20.65 -37.51 3.37
CA PHE A 10 -21.25 -36.31 3.95
C PHE A 10 -21.07 -35.04 3.09
N GLY A 11 -20.30 -35.13 2.00
CA GLY A 11 -19.85 -34.00 1.19
C GLY A 11 -18.83 -33.13 1.95
N SER A 12 -18.05 -32.34 1.22
CA SER A 12 -17.28 -31.25 1.81
C SER A 12 -18.19 -30.11 2.28
N ARG A 13 -17.66 -29.20 3.12
CA ARG A 13 -18.36 -27.95 3.46
C ARG A 13 -18.74 -27.16 2.21
N ASN A 14 -17.82 -27.10 1.24
CA ASN A 14 -18.03 -26.46 -0.06
C ASN A 14 -19.24 -27.05 -0.81
N ASP A 15 -19.36 -28.38 -0.87
CA ASP A 15 -20.49 -29.05 -1.56
C ASP A 15 -21.85 -28.70 -0.95
N ARG A 16 -21.90 -28.50 0.38
CA ARG A 16 -23.14 -28.13 1.08
C ARG A 16 -23.54 -26.69 0.78
N LEU A 17 -22.57 -25.77 0.78
CA LEU A 17 -22.79 -24.37 0.39
C LEU A 17 -23.26 -24.27 -1.06
N LEU A 18 -22.60 -24.96 -1.99
CA LEU A 18 -23.01 -25.00 -3.39
C LEU A 18 -24.45 -25.50 -3.56
N LYS A 19 -24.87 -26.55 -2.84
CA LYS A 19 -26.27 -27.01 -2.88
C LYS A 19 -27.28 -25.94 -2.44
N LYS A 20 -26.94 -25.12 -1.42
CA LYS A 20 -27.77 -23.98 -0.98
C LYS A 20 -27.85 -22.94 -2.10
N TYR A 21 -26.72 -22.58 -2.71
CA TYR A 21 -26.70 -21.59 -3.78
C TYR A 21 -27.44 -22.06 -5.03
N TYR A 22 -27.29 -23.31 -5.46
CA TYR A 22 -28.04 -23.84 -6.61
C TYR A 22 -29.56 -23.75 -6.43
N LYS A 23 -30.06 -23.89 -5.20
CA LYS A 23 -31.49 -23.67 -4.91
C LYS A 23 -31.90 -22.21 -5.13
N ARG A 24 -31.07 -21.24 -4.73
CA ARG A 24 -31.30 -19.81 -5.00
C ARG A 24 -31.15 -19.48 -6.50
N VAL A 25 -30.20 -20.08 -7.20
CA VAL A 25 -30.06 -19.96 -8.66
C VAL A 25 -31.36 -20.37 -9.38
N GLN A 26 -31.99 -21.47 -8.96
CA GLN A 26 -33.28 -21.87 -9.53
C GLN A 26 -34.38 -20.82 -9.32
N GLN A 27 -34.39 -20.13 -8.19
CA GLN A 27 -35.33 -19.03 -7.92
C GLN A 27 -35.05 -17.84 -8.84
N ILE A 28 -33.79 -17.45 -9.01
CA ILE A 28 -33.39 -16.36 -9.93
C ILE A 28 -33.77 -16.73 -11.38
N ASN A 29 -33.47 -17.94 -11.81
CA ASN A 29 -33.78 -18.43 -13.16
C ASN A 29 -35.30 -18.45 -13.42
N ALA A 30 -36.12 -18.72 -12.40
CA ALA A 30 -37.57 -18.71 -12.53
C ALA A 30 -38.16 -17.30 -12.80
N LEU A 31 -37.44 -16.24 -12.44
CA LEU A 31 -37.85 -14.84 -12.67
C LEU A 31 -37.47 -14.33 -14.07
N GLU A 32 -36.59 -15.01 -14.79
CA GLU A 32 -36.10 -14.56 -16.11
C GLU A 32 -37.22 -14.28 -17.13
N PRO A 33 -38.29 -15.10 -17.27
CA PRO A 33 -39.39 -14.81 -18.19
C PRO A 33 -40.16 -13.53 -17.85
N GLU A 34 -40.32 -13.22 -16.56
CA GLU A 34 -41.00 -12.00 -16.10
C GLU A 34 -40.13 -10.77 -16.34
N VAL A 35 -38.86 -10.84 -15.93
CA VAL A 35 -37.91 -9.73 -16.04
C VAL A 35 -37.58 -9.40 -17.49
N SER A 36 -37.43 -10.41 -18.35
CA SER A 36 -37.18 -10.20 -19.79
C SER A 36 -38.36 -9.58 -20.54
N ALA A 37 -39.58 -9.68 -20.00
CA ALA A 37 -40.77 -9.04 -20.58
C ALA A 37 -40.90 -7.55 -20.21
N LEU A 38 -40.11 -7.06 -19.24
CA LEU A 38 -40.12 -5.65 -18.83
C LEU A 38 -39.49 -4.75 -19.90
N SER A 39 -40.01 -3.54 -20.05
CA SER A 39 -39.35 -2.46 -20.79
C SER A 39 -38.10 -1.94 -20.07
N ASP A 40 -37.27 -1.18 -20.76
CA ASP A 40 -36.06 -0.60 -20.18
C ASP A 40 -36.40 0.39 -19.06
N GLU A 41 -37.47 1.19 -19.22
CA GLU A 41 -37.97 2.08 -18.18
C GLU A 41 -38.43 1.29 -16.94
N GLN A 42 -39.17 0.20 -17.13
CA GLN A 42 -39.63 -0.65 -16.04
C GLN A 42 -38.49 -1.35 -15.30
N LEU A 43 -37.41 -1.75 -16.00
CA LEU A 43 -36.22 -2.30 -15.36
C LEU A 43 -35.52 -1.26 -14.50
N LYS A 44 -35.43 -0.01 -14.98
CA LYS A 44 -34.86 1.09 -14.21
C LYS A 44 -35.71 1.44 -12.98
N GLU A 45 -37.04 1.42 -13.11
CA GLU A 45 -37.98 1.65 -12.00
C GLU A 45 -37.86 0.61 -10.87
N LYS A 46 -37.33 -0.60 -11.14
CA LYS A 46 -37.08 -1.60 -10.10
C LYS A 46 -36.09 -1.11 -9.05
N GLN A 47 -35.13 -0.26 -9.41
CA GLN A 47 -34.15 0.29 -8.46
C GLN A 47 -34.85 1.08 -7.35
N GLN A 48 -35.75 2.00 -7.71
CA GLN A 48 -36.52 2.78 -6.75
C GLN A 48 -37.44 1.89 -5.90
N ALA A 49 -38.10 0.91 -6.52
CA ALA A 49 -38.96 -0.04 -5.80
C ALA A 49 -38.17 -0.88 -4.77
N PHE A 50 -36.93 -1.28 -5.08
CA PHE A 50 -36.08 -1.97 -4.12
C PHE A 50 -35.61 -1.04 -2.99
N LYS A 51 -35.22 0.20 -3.29
CA LYS A 51 -34.85 1.20 -2.27
C LYS A 51 -35.99 1.46 -1.28
N GLU A 52 -37.22 1.58 -1.76
CA GLU A 52 -38.41 1.75 -0.91
C GLU A 52 -38.68 0.55 -0.01
N ARG A 53 -38.50 -0.68 -0.52
CA ARG A 53 -38.62 -1.92 0.27
C ARG A 53 -37.55 -2.03 1.35
N ILE A 54 -36.31 -1.64 1.03
CA ILE A 54 -35.21 -1.61 2.00
C ILE A 54 -35.48 -0.57 3.10
N ALA A 55 -35.94 0.63 2.72
CA ALA A 55 -36.34 1.67 3.66
C ALA A 55 -37.52 1.22 4.56
N ALA A 56 -38.39 0.34 4.06
CA ALA A 56 -39.46 -0.29 4.83
C ALA A 56 -38.99 -1.46 5.74
N GLY A 57 -37.69 -1.78 5.75
CA GLY A 57 -37.08 -2.79 6.61
C GLY A 57 -36.88 -4.18 5.99
N GLU A 58 -37.10 -4.33 4.68
CA GLU A 58 -36.80 -5.59 3.99
C GLU A 58 -35.28 -5.77 3.80
N SER A 59 -34.76 -6.96 4.11
CA SER A 59 -33.33 -7.23 4.01
C SER A 59 -32.86 -7.42 2.55
N LEU A 60 -31.60 -7.08 2.29
CA LEU A 60 -30.96 -7.31 0.98
C LEU A 60 -31.03 -8.78 0.55
N ASP A 61 -30.94 -9.72 1.50
CA ASP A 61 -31.04 -11.17 1.25
C ASP A 61 -32.39 -11.59 0.65
N HIS A 62 -33.49 -10.92 1.02
CA HIS A 62 -34.81 -11.21 0.46
C HIS A 62 -34.97 -10.61 -0.95
N ILE A 63 -34.38 -9.44 -1.19
CA ILE A 63 -34.40 -8.76 -2.49
C ILE A 63 -33.46 -9.42 -3.50
N LEU A 64 -32.42 -10.12 -3.02
CA LEU A 64 -31.35 -10.72 -3.83
C LEU A 64 -31.84 -11.45 -5.09
N PRO A 65 -32.84 -12.36 -5.03
CA PRO A 65 -33.24 -13.10 -6.23
C PRO A 65 -33.79 -12.20 -7.34
N GLU A 66 -34.59 -11.20 -6.98
CA GLU A 66 -35.17 -10.23 -7.91
C GLU A 66 -34.09 -9.28 -8.45
N ALA A 67 -33.23 -8.74 -7.58
CA ALA A 67 -32.15 -7.85 -7.98
C ALA A 67 -31.16 -8.55 -8.92
N PHE A 68 -30.78 -9.80 -8.65
CA PHE A 68 -29.88 -10.56 -9.51
C PHE A 68 -30.51 -10.87 -10.88
N ALA A 69 -31.81 -11.13 -10.93
CA ALA A 69 -32.52 -11.31 -12.20
C ALA A 69 -32.53 -10.01 -13.03
N VAL A 70 -32.77 -8.86 -12.39
CA VAL A 70 -32.72 -7.53 -13.02
C VAL A 70 -31.33 -7.21 -13.56
N VAL A 71 -30.28 -7.41 -12.76
CA VAL A 71 -28.88 -7.18 -13.18
C VAL A 71 -28.49 -8.10 -14.33
N ARG A 72 -28.89 -9.37 -14.29
CA ARG A 72 -28.63 -10.32 -15.39
C ARG A 72 -29.28 -9.86 -16.70
N GLU A 73 -30.54 -9.43 -16.65
CA GLU A 73 -31.24 -8.94 -17.85
C GLU A 73 -30.61 -7.64 -18.36
N ALA A 74 -30.20 -6.73 -17.47
CA ALA A 74 -29.45 -5.53 -17.86
C ALA A 74 -28.11 -5.89 -18.53
N GLY A 75 -27.35 -6.85 -18.00
CA GLY A 75 -26.12 -7.34 -18.63
C GLY A 75 -26.35 -7.89 -20.04
N LYS A 76 -27.46 -8.60 -20.25
CA LYS A 76 -27.85 -9.11 -21.57
C LYS A 76 -28.22 -7.99 -22.54
N ARG A 77 -28.92 -6.93 -22.09
CA ARG A 77 -29.36 -5.81 -22.94
C ARG A 77 -28.25 -4.84 -23.27
N VAL A 78 -27.45 -4.47 -22.28
CA VAL A 78 -26.43 -3.42 -22.38
C VAL A 78 -25.11 -3.99 -22.91
N LEU A 79 -24.66 -5.10 -22.33
CA LEU A 79 -23.34 -5.68 -22.64
C LEU A 79 -23.43 -6.87 -23.61
N GLY A 80 -24.63 -7.38 -23.89
CA GLY A 80 -24.81 -8.62 -24.65
C GLY A 80 -24.39 -9.89 -23.88
N LEU A 81 -24.14 -9.76 -22.57
CA LEU A 81 -23.60 -10.84 -21.73
C LEU A 81 -24.64 -11.27 -20.69
N ARG A 82 -25.16 -12.49 -20.82
CA ARG A 82 -26.06 -13.09 -19.83
C ARG A 82 -25.25 -13.84 -18.77
N HIS A 83 -25.42 -13.52 -17.50
CA HIS A 83 -24.73 -14.23 -16.41
C HIS A 83 -25.05 -15.74 -16.40
N TYR A 84 -24.02 -16.58 -16.32
CA TYR A 84 -24.14 -18.02 -16.11
C TYR A 84 -24.58 -18.36 -14.67
N ASP A 85 -25.05 -19.58 -14.47
CA ASP A 85 -25.48 -20.04 -13.15
C ASP A 85 -24.32 -20.04 -12.13
N VAL A 86 -23.11 -20.40 -12.56
CA VAL A 86 -21.90 -20.34 -11.72
C VAL A 86 -21.52 -18.90 -11.35
N GLN A 87 -21.81 -17.93 -12.23
CA GLN A 87 -21.59 -16.51 -11.97
C GLN A 87 -22.59 -15.95 -10.95
N LEU A 88 -23.86 -16.40 -10.97
CA LEU A 88 -24.81 -16.09 -9.92
C LEU A 88 -24.37 -16.63 -8.56
N ILE A 89 -23.79 -17.83 -8.53
CA ILE A 89 -23.21 -18.39 -7.29
C ILE A 89 -22.08 -17.49 -6.80
N GLY A 90 -21.17 -17.08 -7.69
CA GLY A 90 -20.12 -16.10 -7.37
C GLY A 90 -20.66 -14.82 -6.77
N GLY A 91 -21.68 -14.22 -7.38
CA GLY A 91 -22.31 -13.00 -6.86
C GLY A 91 -22.92 -13.20 -5.47
N MET A 92 -23.53 -14.36 -5.19
CA MET A 92 -24.09 -14.68 -3.87
C MET A 92 -22.99 -14.88 -2.82
N VAL A 93 -21.89 -15.55 -3.16
CA VAL A 93 -20.74 -15.73 -2.26
C VAL A 93 -20.15 -14.38 -1.88
N LEU A 94 -19.96 -13.48 -2.86
CA LEU A 94 -19.48 -12.13 -2.61
C LEU A 94 -20.43 -11.32 -1.72
N HIS A 95 -21.74 -11.38 -1.97
CA HIS A 95 -22.73 -10.69 -1.15
C HIS A 95 -22.77 -11.18 0.31
N GLU A 96 -22.51 -12.48 0.53
CA GLU A 96 -22.42 -13.08 1.88
C GLU A 96 -21.09 -12.73 2.61
N GLY A 97 -20.19 -11.94 2.00
CA GLY A 97 -18.93 -11.52 2.64
C GLY A 97 -17.85 -12.60 2.61
N ASN A 98 -17.77 -13.37 1.52
CA ASN A 98 -16.83 -14.49 1.36
C ASN A 98 -16.00 -14.34 0.08
N ILE A 99 -15.02 -15.24 -0.09
CA ILE A 99 -14.17 -15.29 -1.27
C ILE A 99 -14.74 -16.27 -2.30
N ALA A 100 -15.03 -15.75 -3.50
CA ALA A 100 -15.43 -16.53 -4.65
C ALA A 100 -14.19 -16.97 -5.45
N GLU A 101 -13.80 -18.25 -5.33
CA GLU A 101 -12.76 -18.80 -6.20
C GLU A 101 -13.37 -19.21 -7.56
N MET A 102 -13.08 -18.41 -8.59
CA MET A 102 -13.51 -18.60 -9.97
C MET A 102 -12.32 -18.53 -10.90
N ARG A 103 -12.15 -19.56 -11.74
CA ARG A 103 -11.02 -19.62 -12.68
C ARG A 103 -11.01 -18.44 -13.65
N THR A 104 -9.83 -18.10 -14.16
CA THR A 104 -9.68 -17.00 -15.11
C THR A 104 -10.46 -17.26 -16.39
N GLY A 105 -11.15 -16.24 -16.90
CA GLY A 105 -12.07 -16.36 -18.04
C GLY A 105 -13.49 -16.81 -17.68
N GLU A 106 -13.82 -17.02 -16.40
CA GLU A 106 -15.22 -17.25 -15.95
C GLU A 106 -16.03 -15.94 -15.80
N GLY A 107 -15.46 -14.79 -16.14
CA GLY A 107 -16.14 -13.48 -16.13
C GLY A 107 -16.25 -12.82 -14.75
N LYS A 108 -15.16 -12.78 -13.97
CA LYS A 108 -15.11 -12.20 -12.62
C LYS A 108 -15.61 -10.75 -12.56
N THR A 109 -15.17 -9.90 -13.49
CA THR A 109 -15.63 -8.50 -13.59
C THR A 109 -17.15 -8.41 -13.71
N LEU A 110 -17.76 -9.26 -14.56
CA LEU A 110 -19.22 -9.31 -14.71
C LEU A 110 -19.90 -9.87 -13.44
N VAL A 111 -19.28 -10.81 -12.73
CA VAL A 111 -19.81 -11.36 -11.47
C VAL A 111 -19.94 -10.28 -10.39
N ALA A 112 -18.96 -9.38 -10.26
CA ALA A 112 -18.98 -8.30 -9.27
C ALA A 112 -20.16 -7.33 -9.43
N THR A 113 -20.75 -7.22 -10.63
CA THR A 113 -21.93 -6.37 -10.86
C THR A 113 -23.15 -6.76 -10.02
N LEU A 114 -23.32 -8.06 -9.77
CA LEU A 114 -24.45 -8.60 -9.01
C LEU A 114 -24.46 -8.11 -7.54
N PRO A 115 -23.42 -8.39 -6.73
CA PRO A 115 -23.36 -7.93 -5.35
C PRO A 115 -23.14 -6.42 -5.25
N ALA A 116 -22.43 -5.79 -6.19
CA ALA A 116 -22.24 -4.33 -6.17
C ALA A 116 -23.57 -3.60 -6.31
N TYR A 117 -24.39 -3.97 -7.31
CA TYR A 117 -25.73 -3.40 -7.47
C TYR A 117 -26.59 -3.62 -6.23
N LEU A 118 -26.67 -4.87 -5.73
CA LEU A 118 -27.51 -5.21 -4.58
C LEU A 118 -27.13 -4.41 -3.32
N ASN A 119 -25.85 -4.35 -2.97
CA ASN A 119 -25.42 -3.64 -1.76
C ASN A 119 -25.44 -2.11 -1.94
N ALA A 120 -25.26 -1.60 -3.17
CA ALA A 120 -25.38 -0.17 -3.47
C ALA A 120 -26.81 0.38 -3.26
N LEU A 121 -27.84 -0.49 -3.30
CA LEU A 121 -29.22 -0.08 -2.99
C LEU A 121 -29.40 0.46 -1.56
N SER A 122 -28.46 0.17 -0.64
CA SER A 122 -28.45 0.75 0.72
C SER A 122 -28.15 2.26 0.74
N GLY A 123 -27.51 2.80 -0.31
CA GLY A 123 -27.05 4.20 -0.34
C GLY A 123 -25.74 4.47 0.41
N ASN A 124 -25.18 3.48 1.11
CA ASN A 124 -23.94 3.62 1.89
C ASN A 124 -22.66 3.46 1.05
N GLY A 125 -22.80 3.00 -0.20
CA GLY A 125 -21.68 2.82 -1.10
C GLY A 125 -21.06 1.45 -1.22
N VAL A 126 -20.39 1.20 -2.35
CA VAL A 126 -19.60 0.00 -2.60
C VAL A 126 -18.26 0.36 -3.21
N HIS A 127 -17.18 -0.18 -2.65
CA HIS A 127 -15.83 -0.05 -3.21
C HIS A 127 -15.45 -1.33 -3.94
N VAL A 128 -15.10 -1.21 -5.22
CA VAL A 128 -14.56 -2.30 -6.04
C VAL A 128 -13.06 -2.07 -6.22
N ILE A 129 -12.26 -2.89 -5.53
CA ILE A 129 -10.82 -2.74 -5.49
C ILE A 129 -10.18 -3.64 -6.56
N THR A 130 -9.32 -3.04 -7.38
CA THR A 130 -8.53 -3.74 -8.41
C THR A 130 -7.04 -3.58 -8.14
N VAL A 131 -6.21 -4.28 -8.93
CA VAL A 131 -4.75 -4.32 -8.75
C VAL A 131 -4.05 -3.07 -9.31
N ASN A 132 -4.65 -2.37 -10.28
CA ASN A 132 -4.05 -1.19 -10.88
C ASN A 132 -5.10 -0.23 -11.49
N ASP A 133 -4.69 1.02 -11.68
CA ASP A 133 -5.51 2.12 -12.19
C ASP A 133 -6.12 1.86 -13.57
N TYR A 134 -5.42 1.13 -14.43
CA TYR A 134 -5.93 0.76 -15.76
C TYR A 134 -7.14 -0.17 -15.65
N LEU A 135 -7.06 -1.20 -14.80
CA LEU A 135 -8.19 -2.11 -14.57
C LEU A 135 -9.35 -1.40 -13.87
N ALA A 136 -9.07 -0.55 -12.88
CA ALA A 136 -10.08 0.28 -12.23
C ALA A 136 -10.84 1.14 -13.25
N SER A 137 -10.11 1.86 -14.11
CA SER A 137 -10.69 2.73 -15.15
C SER A 137 -11.53 1.95 -16.16
N ARG A 138 -10.94 0.86 -16.71
CA ARG A 138 -11.61 0.02 -17.71
C ARG A 138 -12.90 -0.59 -17.16
N ASP A 139 -12.83 -1.17 -15.96
CA ASP A 139 -13.98 -1.88 -15.38
C ASP A 139 -15.07 -0.89 -14.94
N ALA A 140 -14.68 0.29 -14.43
CA ALA A 140 -15.61 1.37 -14.13
C ALA A 140 -16.34 1.88 -15.38
N GLU A 141 -15.64 2.07 -16.50
CA GLU A 141 -16.23 2.51 -17.76
C GLU A 141 -17.18 1.45 -18.34
N GLN A 142 -16.74 0.19 -18.39
CA GLN A 142 -17.51 -0.90 -18.98
C GLN A 142 -18.73 -1.27 -18.13
N MET A 143 -18.53 -1.54 -16.84
CA MET A 143 -19.63 -1.95 -15.95
C MET A 143 -20.50 -0.75 -15.54
N GLY A 144 -19.96 0.47 -15.58
CA GLY A 144 -20.70 1.73 -15.38
C GLY A 144 -21.87 1.89 -16.35
N GLN A 145 -21.78 1.35 -17.58
CA GLN A 145 -22.91 1.35 -18.52
C GLN A 145 -24.10 0.55 -17.97
N LEU A 146 -23.83 -0.60 -17.37
CA LEU A 146 -24.85 -1.45 -16.75
C LEU A 146 -25.44 -0.76 -15.51
N TYR A 147 -24.60 -0.21 -14.64
CA TYR A 147 -25.04 0.49 -13.44
C TYR A 147 -25.87 1.73 -13.78
N GLY A 148 -25.42 2.54 -14.73
CA GLY A 148 -26.12 3.72 -15.23
C GLY A 148 -27.47 3.38 -15.88
N PHE A 149 -27.56 2.27 -16.62
CA PHE A 149 -28.83 1.76 -17.16
C PHE A 149 -29.84 1.46 -16.04
N LEU A 150 -29.37 0.89 -14.93
CA LEU A 150 -30.18 0.61 -13.74
C LEU A 150 -30.32 1.81 -12.78
N GLY A 151 -29.82 2.98 -13.14
CA GLY A 151 -29.98 4.22 -12.36
C GLY A 151 -29.04 4.35 -11.17
N LEU A 152 -27.89 3.68 -11.17
CA LEU A 152 -26.80 3.89 -10.21
C LEU A 152 -25.64 4.68 -10.84
N SER A 153 -24.94 5.44 -10.02
CA SER A 153 -23.74 6.20 -10.38
C SER A 153 -22.46 5.39 -10.17
N THR A 154 -21.42 5.67 -10.94
CA THR A 154 -20.11 4.99 -10.86
C THR A 154 -18.99 6.01 -10.88
N GLY A 155 -18.13 5.96 -9.87
CA GLY A 155 -16.92 6.78 -9.74
C GLY A 155 -15.65 5.95 -9.88
N VAL A 156 -14.52 6.59 -10.17
CA VAL A 156 -13.20 5.96 -10.22
C VAL A 156 -12.16 6.83 -9.53
N ILE A 157 -11.38 6.20 -8.65
CA ILE A 157 -10.24 6.81 -7.97
C ILE A 157 -8.95 6.36 -8.66
N LEU A 158 -8.15 7.34 -9.08
CA LEU A 158 -6.88 7.17 -9.79
C LEU A 158 -5.80 8.01 -9.13
N SER A 159 -4.55 7.63 -9.36
CA SER A 159 -3.41 8.39 -8.85
C SER A 159 -3.32 9.78 -9.49
N GLY A 160 -2.96 10.78 -8.69
CA GLY A 160 -2.80 12.17 -9.14
C GLY A 160 -4.09 13.01 -9.25
N GLN A 161 -5.26 12.44 -8.91
CA GLN A 161 -6.52 13.20 -8.86
C GLN A 161 -6.53 14.22 -7.71
N GLY A 162 -7.20 15.36 -7.93
CA GLY A 162 -7.43 16.37 -6.90
C GLY A 162 -8.51 15.95 -5.89
N SER A 163 -8.55 16.60 -4.72
CA SER A 163 -9.50 16.25 -3.64
C SER A 163 -10.97 16.36 -4.07
N GLU A 164 -11.34 17.39 -4.84
CA GLU A 164 -12.71 17.56 -5.35
C GLU A 164 -13.16 16.41 -6.28
N GLU A 165 -12.26 15.94 -7.14
CA GLU A 165 -12.53 14.80 -8.04
C GLU A 165 -12.73 13.52 -7.24
N LYS A 166 -11.90 13.30 -6.21
CA LYS A 166 -12.02 12.15 -5.31
C LYS A 166 -13.33 12.20 -4.52
N GLN A 167 -13.70 13.34 -3.94
CA GLN A 167 -14.99 13.53 -3.26
C GLN A 167 -16.18 13.16 -4.16
N ALA A 168 -16.19 13.65 -5.40
CA ALA A 168 -17.24 13.32 -6.35
C ALA A 168 -17.29 11.81 -6.68
N ALA A 169 -16.13 11.16 -6.80
CA ALA A 169 -16.03 9.73 -7.07
C ALA A 169 -16.46 8.86 -5.86
N TYR A 170 -16.13 9.23 -4.63
CA TYR A 170 -16.58 8.54 -3.41
C TYR A 170 -18.07 8.77 -3.13
N ALA A 171 -18.65 9.89 -3.57
CA ALA A 171 -20.07 10.17 -3.46
C ALA A 171 -20.95 9.29 -4.36
N CYS A 172 -20.38 8.65 -5.39
CA CYS A 172 -21.11 7.74 -6.28
C CYS A 172 -21.61 6.48 -5.54
N ASP A 173 -22.63 5.78 -6.07
CA ASP A 173 -23.15 4.55 -5.46
C ASP A 173 -22.09 3.43 -5.44
N ILE A 174 -21.25 3.38 -6.48
CA ILE A 174 -20.16 2.41 -6.66
C ILE A 174 -18.89 3.16 -7.03
N THR A 175 -17.77 2.84 -6.38
CA THR A 175 -16.47 3.49 -6.60
C THR A 175 -15.42 2.42 -6.91
N TYR A 176 -14.77 2.53 -8.06
CA TYR A 176 -13.63 1.69 -8.44
C TYR A 176 -12.32 2.37 -8.04
N GLY A 177 -11.30 1.58 -7.74
CA GLY A 177 -9.96 2.10 -7.44
C GLY A 177 -8.97 1.00 -7.14
N THR A 178 -7.79 1.39 -6.67
CA THR A 178 -6.75 0.45 -6.22
C THR A 178 -6.66 0.43 -4.71
N ASN A 179 -6.15 -0.67 -4.17
CA ASN A 179 -5.89 -0.82 -2.74
C ASN A 179 -5.00 0.30 -2.19
N ASN A 180 -3.98 0.72 -2.95
CA ASN A 180 -3.09 1.82 -2.58
C ASN A 180 -3.86 3.14 -2.47
N GLU A 181 -4.61 3.53 -3.50
CA GLU A 181 -5.35 4.81 -3.48
C GLU A 181 -6.37 4.86 -2.35
N PHE A 182 -7.17 3.80 -2.17
CA PHE A 182 -8.14 3.71 -1.08
C PHE A 182 -7.46 3.78 0.30
N GLY A 183 -6.33 3.10 0.48
CA GLY A 183 -5.61 3.10 1.75
C GLY A 183 -4.92 4.44 2.04
N PHE A 184 -4.34 5.10 1.04
CA PHE A 184 -3.75 6.43 1.20
C PHE A 184 -4.81 7.52 1.40
N ASP A 185 -5.97 7.42 0.75
CA ASP A 185 -7.10 8.32 1.01
C ASP A 185 -7.57 8.17 2.46
N TYR A 186 -7.67 6.95 2.97
CA TYR A 186 -7.98 6.71 4.38
C TYR A 186 -6.95 7.36 5.31
N LEU A 187 -5.65 7.20 5.03
CA LEU A 187 -4.61 7.84 5.86
C LEU A 187 -4.69 9.37 5.78
N ARG A 188 -4.93 9.95 4.60
CA ARG A 188 -5.07 11.40 4.41
C ARG A 188 -6.31 11.96 5.10
N ASP A 189 -7.44 11.27 5.05
CA ASP A 189 -8.67 11.69 5.71
C ASP A 189 -8.54 11.73 7.25
N ASN A 190 -7.69 10.87 7.82
CA ASN A 190 -7.36 10.88 9.24
C ASN A 190 -6.27 11.92 9.60
N MET A 191 -5.69 12.59 8.60
CA MET A 191 -4.79 13.75 8.75
C MET A 191 -5.46 15.07 8.33
N ALA A 192 -6.72 15.03 7.90
CA ALA A 192 -7.50 16.21 7.51
C ALA A 192 -7.83 17.05 8.75
N ILE A 193 -7.70 18.37 8.66
CA ILE A 193 -7.97 19.28 9.78
C ILE A 193 -9.45 19.65 9.81
N GLN A 194 -10.05 19.77 8.62
CA GLN A 194 -11.45 20.11 8.43
C GLN A 194 -12.22 18.92 7.86
N VAL A 195 -13.51 18.84 8.19
CA VAL A 195 -14.41 17.79 7.68
C VAL A 195 -14.48 17.84 6.15
N GLU A 196 -14.47 19.05 5.59
CA GLU A 196 -14.58 19.33 4.17
C GLU A 196 -13.35 18.88 3.35
N GLU A 197 -12.21 18.66 4.00
CA GLU A 197 -11.00 18.14 3.34
C GLU A 197 -11.09 16.62 3.09
N ARG A 198 -11.99 15.92 3.78
CA ARG A 198 -12.14 14.46 3.65
C ARG A 198 -12.70 14.09 2.29
N VAL A 199 -12.15 13.01 1.72
CA VAL A 199 -12.59 12.51 0.42
C VAL A 199 -13.45 11.27 0.53
N MET A 200 -13.21 10.40 1.52
CA MET A 200 -13.92 9.15 1.70
C MET A 200 -15.22 9.34 2.49
N ARG A 201 -16.14 8.40 2.26
CA ARG A 201 -17.30 8.13 3.13
C ARG A 201 -17.06 6.88 3.97
N ALA A 202 -18.07 6.50 4.77
CA ALA A 202 -18.06 5.27 5.56
C ALA A 202 -17.73 4.02 4.73
N GLN A 203 -16.93 3.12 5.30
CA GLN A 203 -16.45 1.90 4.67
C GLN A 203 -17.50 0.77 4.78
N ASN A 204 -18.49 0.80 3.89
CA ASN A 204 -19.63 -0.11 3.93
C ASN A 204 -19.34 -1.51 3.34
N PHE A 205 -19.08 -1.61 2.03
CA PHE A 205 -18.84 -2.89 1.37
C PHE A 205 -17.66 -2.83 0.40
N ALA A 206 -16.70 -3.73 0.56
CA ALA A 206 -15.57 -3.91 -0.35
C ALA A 206 -15.67 -5.23 -1.13
N ILE A 207 -15.48 -5.16 -2.44
CA ILE A 207 -15.24 -6.31 -3.32
C ILE A 207 -13.80 -6.20 -3.82
N VAL A 208 -12.93 -7.08 -3.34
CA VAL A 208 -11.52 -7.13 -3.76
C VAL A 208 -11.37 -8.08 -4.95
N ASP A 209 -11.14 -7.55 -6.14
CA ASP A 209 -10.69 -8.37 -7.27
C ASP A 209 -9.25 -8.82 -7.05
N GLU A 210 -8.94 -10.05 -7.48
CA GLU A 210 -7.64 -10.65 -7.29
C GLU A 210 -7.17 -10.62 -5.82
N VAL A 211 -8.09 -10.99 -4.92
CA VAL A 211 -7.97 -10.91 -3.45
C VAL A 211 -6.71 -11.56 -2.89
N ASP A 212 -6.21 -12.62 -3.53
CA ASP A 212 -4.98 -13.31 -3.16
C ASP A 212 -3.73 -12.46 -3.41
N SER A 213 -3.71 -11.61 -4.42
CA SER A 213 -2.58 -10.69 -4.55
C SER A 213 -2.68 -9.52 -3.60
N ILE A 214 -3.86 -8.93 -3.44
CA ILE A 214 -4.00 -7.72 -2.63
C ILE A 214 -3.86 -8.05 -1.13
N LEU A 215 -4.57 -9.07 -0.65
CA LEU A 215 -4.64 -9.37 0.79
C LEU A 215 -3.54 -10.32 1.29
N ILE A 216 -2.76 -10.93 0.40
CA ILE A 216 -1.66 -11.85 0.75
C ILE A 216 -0.32 -11.39 0.18
N ASP A 217 -0.20 -11.16 -1.14
CA ASP A 217 1.10 -10.79 -1.74
C ASP A 217 1.52 -9.36 -1.40
N GLU A 218 0.62 -8.39 -1.54
CA GLU A 218 0.88 -6.97 -1.26
C GLU A 218 0.79 -6.63 0.22
N ALA A 219 0.07 -7.43 1.00
CA ALA A 219 -0.06 -7.30 2.45
C ALA A 219 1.25 -7.64 3.23
N ARG A 220 2.39 -7.72 2.54
CA ARG A 220 3.73 -7.89 3.15
C ARG A 220 4.29 -6.57 3.66
N THR A 221 3.90 -5.45 3.08
CA THR A 221 4.36 -4.11 3.46
C THR A 221 3.19 -3.23 3.89
N PRO A 222 3.34 -2.42 4.95
CA PRO A 222 2.33 -1.44 5.33
C PRO A 222 2.32 -0.26 4.35
N LEU A 223 1.19 0.44 4.28
CA LEU A 223 1.08 1.76 3.68
C LEU A 223 1.63 2.79 4.65
N ILE A 224 2.53 3.66 4.18
CA ILE A 224 3.18 4.67 5.00
C ILE A 224 3.12 6.01 4.26
N ILE A 225 2.63 7.05 4.94
CA ILE A 225 2.83 8.44 4.53
C ILE A 225 4.03 8.95 5.30
N SER A 226 5.05 9.40 4.58
CA SER A 226 6.24 10.00 5.16
C SER A 226 6.29 11.50 4.86
N GLY A 227 6.90 12.25 5.76
CA GLY A 227 7.18 13.67 5.56
C GLY A 227 8.55 14.02 6.13
N PRO A 228 9.04 15.23 5.85
CA PRO A 228 10.27 15.70 6.46
C PRO A 228 10.11 15.74 7.99
N ALA A 229 11.10 15.19 8.68
CA ALA A 229 11.29 15.38 10.12
C ALA A 229 12.00 16.72 10.38
N GLU A 230 12.03 17.13 11.65
CA GLU A 230 12.87 18.24 12.07
C GLU A 230 14.34 18.00 11.71
N ASP A 231 15.04 19.07 11.34
CA ASP A 231 16.43 19.00 10.92
C ASP A 231 17.35 18.70 12.12
N LYS A 232 17.71 17.42 12.29
CA LYS A 232 18.67 16.94 13.29
C LYS A 232 20.11 16.88 12.75
N SER A 233 20.42 17.61 11.68
CA SER A 233 21.77 17.60 11.06
C SER A 233 22.89 17.93 12.05
N GLU A 234 22.67 18.85 13.00
CA GLU A 234 23.68 19.19 14.01
C GLU A 234 24.07 17.99 14.90
N LEU A 235 23.09 17.14 15.23
CA LEU A 235 23.31 15.98 16.09
C LEU A 235 24.15 14.92 15.38
N TYR A 236 23.90 14.68 14.09
CA TYR A 236 24.75 13.83 13.25
C TYR A 236 26.19 14.35 13.13
N GLN A 237 26.36 15.66 12.99
CA GLN A 237 27.67 16.30 12.93
C GLN A 237 28.44 16.18 14.26
N LYS A 238 27.74 16.25 15.40
CA LYS A 238 28.35 16.08 16.74
C LYS A 238 28.71 14.62 17.06
N ILE A 239 27.89 13.65 16.64
CA ILE A 239 28.09 12.23 16.96
C ILE A 239 29.16 11.59 16.07
N ASN A 240 29.20 11.91 14.77
CA ASN A 240 30.08 11.24 13.82
C ASN A 240 31.59 11.25 14.23
N PRO A 241 32.16 12.36 14.75
CA PRO A 241 33.54 12.39 15.24
C PRO A 241 33.83 11.47 16.43
N LEU A 242 32.82 11.14 17.24
CA LEU A 242 32.99 10.30 18.44
C LEU A 242 33.40 8.87 18.04
N ILE A 243 32.88 8.39 16.91
CA ILE A 243 33.11 7.02 16.42
C ILE A 243 34.59 6.73 16.15
N ALA A 244 35.37 7.74 15.75
CA ALA A 244 36.80 7.60 15.48
C ALA A 244 37.63 7.24 16.74
N HIS A 245 37.08 7.46 17.93
CA HIS A 245 37.76 7.21 19.20
C HIS A 245 37.47 5.80 19.77
N LEU A 246 36.64 5.01 19.09
CA LEU A 246 36.30 3.65 19.50
C LEU A 246 37.23 2.62 18.84
N GLU A 247 37.63 1.60 19.60
CA GLU A 247 38.54 0.56 19.17
C GLU A 247 37.81 -0.76 18.87
N LYS A 248 38.18 -1.41 17.75
CA LYS A 248 37.58 -2.68 17.34
C LYS A 248 38.03 -3.82 18.27
N GLY A 249 37.05 -4.58 18.72
CA GLY A 249 37.15 -5.75 19.57
C GLY A 249 37.14 -7.11 18.85
N GLU A 250 37.43 -8.17 19.60
CA GLU A 250 37.21 -9.56 19.19
C GLU A 250 36.19 -10.25 20.11
N GLU A 251 35.27 -11.02 19.51
CA GLU A 251 34.24 -11.76 20.23
C GLU A 251 34.68 -13.22 20.46
N ASP A 252 34.87 -13.61 21.72
CA ASP A 252 35.14 -15.00 22.09
C ASP A 252 33.81 -15.77 22.20
N LYS A 253 33.53 -16.60 21.19
CA LYS A 253 32.30 -17.40 21.09
C LYS A 253 32.19 -18.51 22.14
N GLU A 254 33.29 -18.92 22.78
CA GLU A 254 33.28 -19.95 23.82
C GLU A 254 32.98 -19.35 25.20
N ASN A 255 33.50 -18.15 25.49
CA ASN A 255 33.33 -17.49 26.79
C ASN A 255 32.26 -16.39 26.82
N LYS A 256 31.68 -16.02 25.66
CA LYS A 256 30.72 -14.91 25.50
C LYS A 256 31.25 -13.57 26.03
N THR A 257 32.54 -13.35 25.92
CA THR A 257 33.20 -12.10 26.30
C THR A 257 33.72 -11.41 25.04
N ALA A 258 33.46 -10.12 24.93
CA ALA A 258 34.00 -9.27 23.87
C ALA A 258 35.06 -8.35 24.46
N THR A 259 36.20 -8.19 23.78
CA THR A 259 37.23 -7.19 24.09
C THR A 259 36.98 -5.92 23.28
N GLY A 260 37.60 -4.78 23.64
CA GLY A 260 37.50 -3.53 22.86
C GLY A 260 36.15 -2.83 23.02
N ASP A 261 35.91 -1.77 22.23
CA ASP A 261 34.71 -0.92 22.35
C ASP A 261 33.53 -1.41 21.49
N TYR A 262 33.78 -2.10 20.37
CA TYR A 262 32.72 -2.67 19.53
C TYR A 262 33.17 -3.92 18.77
N THR A 263 32.21 -4.77 18.39
CA THR A 263 32.40 -5.93 17.53
C THR A 263 31.62 -5.78 16.21
N ILE A 264 32.07 -6.46 15.16
CA ILE A 264 31.45 -6.40 13.81
C ILE A 264 30.98 -7.79 13.40
N ASP A 265 29.71 -7.91 13.04
CA ASP A 265 29.16 -9.06 12.34
C ASP A 265 29.02 -8.74 10.84
N GLU A 266 30.04 -9.12 10.06
CA GLU A 266 30.07 -8.91 8.61
C GLU A 266 28.98 -9.69 7.86
N LYS A 267 28.49 -10.80 8.43
CA LYS A 267 27.48 -11.64 7.77
C LYS A 267 26.11 -10.99 7.81
N ASN A 268 25.79 -10.35 8.92
CA ASN A 268 24.52 -9.64 9.13
C ASN A 268 24.63 -8.13 8.88
N LYS A 269 25.83 -7.62 8.54
CA LYS A 269 26.14 -6.18 8.42
C LYS A 269 25.68 -5.39 9.66
N GLN A 270 26.05 -5.87 10.85
CA GLN A 270 25.74 -5.23 12.13
C GLN A 270 27.02 -4.89 12.90
N VAL A 271 26.94 -3.85 13.72
CA VAL A 271 27.96 -3.47 14.71
C VAL A 271 27.31 -3.54 16.08
N HIS A 272 28.00 -4.14 17.05
CA HIS A 272 27.55 -4.23 18.42
C HIS A 272 28.54 -3.51 19.33
N LEU A 273 28.06 -2.61 20.18
CA LEU A 273 28.87 -2.02 21.24
C LEU A 273 29.08 -3.05 22.37
N THR A 274 30.27 -3.06 22.95
CA THR A 274 30.56 -3.81 24.18
C THR A 274 30.18 -2.97 25.40
N ASP A 275 30.13 -3.56 26.59
CA ASP A 275 29.91 -2.81 27.84
C ASP A 275 30.97 -1.72 28.05
N GLU A 276 32.22 -1.97 27.67
CA GLU A 276 33.32 -0.99 27.70
C GLU A 276 33.09 0.16 26.71
N GLY A 277 32.67 -0.17 25.48
CA GLY A 277 32.33 0.84 24.48
C GLY A 277 31.11 1.68 24.83
N HIS A 278 30.11 1.09 25.50
CA HIS A 278 28.96 1.80 26.04
C HIS A 278 29.38 2.85 27.07
N ALA A 279 30.16 2.46 28.09
CA ALA A 279 30.62 3.41 29.11
C ALA A 279 31.49 4.53 28.51
N LYS A 280 32.32 4.19 27.51
CA LYS A 280 33.19 5.15 26.83
C LYS A 280 32.40 6.17 26.00
N ILE A 281 31.36 5.73 25.30
CA ILE A 281 30.54 6.64 24.50
C ILE A 281 29.62 7.50 25.37
N GLU A 282 29.08 6.98 26.48
CA GLU A 282 28.34 7.79 27.46
C GLU A 282 29.20 8.94 28.00
N ALA A 283 30.43 8.65 28.41
CA ALA A 283 31.36 9.69 28.87
C ALA A 283 31.61 10.78 27.82
N MET A 284 31.78 10.39 26.55
CA MET A 284 31.96 11.34 25.44
C MET A 284 30.71 12.18 25.16
N LEU A 285 29.52 11.61 25.33
CA LEU A 285 28.25 12.32 25.16
C LEU A 285 27.99 13.33 26.28
N VAL A 286 28.37 13.00 27.52
CA VAL A 286 28.38 13.95 28.64
C VAL A 286 29.31 15.13 28.34
N GLU A 287 30.54 14.86 27.89
CA GLU A 287 31.50 15.90 27.49
C GLU A 287 30.99 16.77 26.33
N ALA A 288 30.22 16.19 25.41
CA ALA A 288 29.58 16.89 24.29
C ALA A 288 28.29 17.65 24.68
N GLY A 289 27.83 17.52 25.92
CA GLY A 289 26.59 18.13 26.43
C GLY A 289 25.31 17.54 25.81
N LEU A 290 25.34 16.28 25.39
CA LEU A 290 24.20 15.59 24.77
C LEU A 290 23.38 14.76 25.78
N ILE A 291 23.95 14.41 26.94
CA ILE A 291 23.27 13.74 28.07
C ILE A 291 23.78 14.32 29.41
N GLY A 292 22.98 14.26 30.48
CA GLY A 292 23.36 14.69 31.82
C GLY A 292 24.38 13.76 32.52
N GLU A 293 25.09 14.24 33.55
CA GLU A 293 26.13 13.48 34.29
C GLU A 293 25.63 12.19 34.98
N HIS A 294 24.32 12.00 35.09
CA HIS A 294 23.68 10.86 35.78
C HIS A 294 22.65 10.12 34.92
N GLU A 295 22.60 10.42 33.62
CA GLU A 295 21.67 9.81 32.66
C GLU A 295 22.38 8.71 31.85
N SER A 296 21.65 7.65 31.51
CA SER A 296 22.16 6.54 30.70
C SER A 296 21.58 6.56 29.29
N LEU A 297 22.34 6.02 28.33
CA LEU A 297 21.86 5.77 26.96
C LEU A 297 20.70 4.76 26.89
N TYR A 298 20.42 4.02 27.97
CA TYR A 298 19.32 3.06 28.06
C TYR A 298 18.04 3.64 28.67
N ASP A 299 18.08 4.88 29.14
CA ASP A 299 16.89 5.56 29.65
C ASP A 299 15.94 5.86 28.49
N ALA A 300 14.63 5.80 28.76
CA ALA A 300 13.59 5.88 27.74
C ALA A 300 13.69 7.15 26.87
N GLU A 301 14.10 8.26 27.48
CA GLU A 301 14.29 9.58 26.86
C GLU A 301 15.46 9.62 25.87
N HIS A 302 16.47 8.74 26.03
CA HIS A 302 17.72 8.76 25.24
C HIS A 302 17.81 7.66 24.18
N ILE A 303 16.74 6.88 23.99
CA ILE A 303 16.67 5.80 22.98
C ILE A 303 16.94 6.35 21.56
N SER A 304 16.51 7.57 21.26
CA SER A 304 16.79 8.23 19.97
C SER A 304 18.29 8.46 19.76
N LEU A 305 19.05 8.79 20.80
CA LEU A 305 20.48 9.07 20.70
C LEU A 305 21.28 7.81 20.36
N MET A 306 20.91 6.68 20.98
CA MET A 306 21.48 5.35 20.68
C MET A 306 21.29 4.96 19.21
N LYS A 307 20.18 5.34 18.58
CA LYS A 307 19.96 5.12 17.14
C LYS A 307 20.99 5.86 16.31
N HIS A 308 21.19 7.15 16.56
CA HIS A 308 22.14 7.97 15.80
C HIS A 308 23.58 7.46 15.95
N ILE A 309 23.96 7.00 17.15
CA ILE A 309 25.26 6.36 17.41
C ILE A 309 25.42 5.08 16.60
N ASN A 310 24.42 4.19 16.60
CA ASN A 310 24.46 2.96 15.83
C ASN A 310 24.48 3.21 14.32
N ALA A 311 23.75 4.23 13.84
CA ALA A 311 23.81 4.64 12.44
C ALA A 311 25.21 5.16 12.07
N ALA A 312 25.82 5.97 12.93
CA ALA A 312 27.19 6.46 12.75
C ALA A 312 28.23 5.33 12.78
N LEU A 313 28.11 4.37 13.70
CA LEU A 313 28.95 3.17 13.75
C LEU A 313 28.87 2.38 12.43
N ARG A 314 27.66 2.10 11.96
CA ARG A 314 27.44 1.35 10.71
C ARG A 314 27.98 2.13 9.51
N ALA A 315 27.67 3.42 9.40
CA ALA A 315 28.16 4.27 8.31
C ALA A 315 29.69 4.28 8.24
N ASN A 316 30.38 4.42 9.38
CA ASN A 316 31.84 4.48 9.43
C ASN A 316 32.50 3.12 9.19
N LEU A 317 31.94 2.04 9.75
CA LEU A 317 32.62 0.75 9.84
C LEU A 317 32.20 -0.30 8.79
N LEU A 318 30.99 -0.18 8.23
CA LEU A 318 30.43 -1.19 7.33
C LEU A 318 30.21 -0.71 5.89
N PHE A 319 30.01 0.59 5.68
CA PHE A 319 29.67 1.16 4.38
C PHE A 319 30.86 1.91 3.77
N GLU A 320 31.31 1.41 2.62
CA GLU A 320 32.51 1.87 1.92
C GLU A 320 32.17 2.72 0.69
N LYS A 321 32.82 3.88 0.58
CA LYS A 321 32.76 4.75 -0.59
C LYS A 321 33.36 4.06 -1.82
N ASN A 322 32.72 4.23 -2.97
CA ASN A 322 32.98 3.58 -4.27
C ASN A 322 32.69 2.08 -4.32
N ARG A 323 32.07 1.51 -3.28
CA ARG A 323 31.61 0.12 -3.26
C ARG A 323 30.12 0.05 -2.99
N ASP A 324 29.68 0.57 -1.85
CA ASP A 324 28.28 0.56 -1.44
C ASP A 324 27.55 1.85 -1.91
N TYR A 325 28.30 2.94 -2.12
CA TYR A 325 27.80 4.22 -2.61
C TYR A 325 28.89 5.07 -3.23
N ILE A 326 28.49 6.13 -3.92
CA ILE A 326 29.36 7.19 -4.42
C ILE A 326 28.79 8.56 -4.03
N ILE A 327 29.61 9.60 -4.18
CA ILE A 327 29.17 10.98 -4.02
C ILE A 327 29.14 11.62 -5.39
N GLU A 328 27.97 12.14 -5.79
CA GLU A 328 27.77 12.90 -7.02
C GLU A 328 26.98 14.16 -6.70
N GLU A 329 27.35 15.29 -7.28
CA GLU A 329 26.65 16.57 -7.09
C GLU A 329 26.43 16.97 -5.62
N ASN A 330 27.35 16.57 -4.73
CA ASN A 330 27.28 16.76 -3.29
C ASN A 330 26.18 15.96 -2.57
N GLU A 331 25.71 14.87 -3.18
CA GLU A 331 24.76 13.91 -2.61
C GLU A 331 25.31 12.48 -2.58
N VAL A 332 24.80 11.65 -1.66
CA VAL A 332 25.15 10.23 -1.57
C VAL A 332 24.24 9.40 -2.47
N VAL A 333 24.82 8.72 -3.46
CA VAL A 333 24.09 7.84 -4.38
C VAL A 333 24.45 6.38 -4.11
N ILE A 334 23.46 5.57 -3.76
CA ILE A 334 23.65 4.14 -3.45
C ILE A 334 24.01 3.36 -4.71
N ILE A 335 24.96 2.42 -4.60
CA ILE A 335 25.31 1.48 -5.65
C ILE A 335 24.73 0.11 -5.31
N ASP A 336 24.08 -0.52 -6.30
CA ASP A 336 23.63 -1.89 -6.18
C ASP A 336 24.84 -2.86 -6.18
N GLU A 337 24.99 -3.64 -5.11
CA GLU A 337 26.14 -4.54 -4.88
C GLU A 337 26.28 -5.65 -5.94
N PHE A 338 25.19 -6.03 -6.63
CA PHE A 338 25.20 -7.12 -7.60
C PHE A 338 25.43 -6.62 -9.02
N THR A 339 24.88 -5.45 -9.36
CA THR A 339 24.88 -4.92 -10.72
C THR A 339 25.86 -3.77 -10.92
N GLY A 340 26.36 -3.15 -9.85
CA GLY A 340 27.20 -1.95 -9.89
C GLY A 340 26.48 -0.71 -10.43
N ARG A 341 25.15 -0.76 -10.55
CA ARG A 341 24.33 0.35 -11.06
C ARG A 341 24.03 1.34 -9.94
N LYS A 342 23.96 2.62 -10.31
CA LYS A 342 23.53 3.70 -9.42
C LYS A 342 22.02 3.62 -9.20
N MET A 343 21.59 3.74 -7.95
CA MET A 343 20.18 3.77 -7.56
C MET A 343 19.79 5.19 -7.13
N GLN A 344 19.50 6.04 -8.13
CA GLN A 344 19.05 7.41 -7.89
C GLN A 344 17.67 7.43 -7.20
N GLY A 345 17.48 8.35 -6.26
CA GLY A 345 16.26 8.48 -5.45
C GLY A 345 16.11 7.45 -4.33
N ARG A 346 17.07 6.53 -4.14
CA ARG A 346 17.05 5.54 -3.06
C ARG A 346 17.92 6.00 -1.90
N ARG A 347 17.37 6.02 -0.69
CA ARG A 347 18.10 6.31 0.56
C ARG A 347 18.11 5.10 1.48
N TRP A 348 19.10 5.00 2.38
CA TRP A 348 19.06 4.01 3.46
C TRP A 348 18.21 4.54 4.61
N GLY A 349 17.41 3.67 5.20
CA GLY A 349 16.60 4.04 6.36
C GLY A 349 17.41 4.23 7.65
N ASP A 350 16.70 4.58 8.72
CA ASP A 350 17.17 4.57 10.11
C ASP A 350 18.27 5.56 10.42
N GLY A 351 18.33 6.66 9.67
CA GLY A 351 19.36 7.66 9.86
C GLY A 351 20.73 7.24 9.31
N LEU A 352 20.84 6.07 8.66
CA LEU A 352 22.09 5.57 8.09
C LEU A 352 22.53 6.43 6.90
N HIS A 353 21.60 6.90 6.08
CA HIS A 353 21.91 7.79 4.97
C HIS A 353 22.49 9.10 5.48
N GLN A 354 21.84 9.72 6.48
CA GLN A 354 22.30 10.91 7.17
C GLN A 354 23.66 10.71 7.85
N ALA A 355 23.88 9.54 8.44
CA ALA A 355 25.17 9.21 9.03
C ALA A 355 26.28 9.04 7.98
N VAL A 356 25.97 8.51 6.79
CA VAL A 356 26.91 8.45 5.65
C VAL A 356 27.15 9.86 5.08
N GLU A 357 26.12 10.69 4.99
CA GLU A 357 26.22 12.09 4.60
C GLU A 357 27.15 12.87 5.55
N ALA A 358 26.94 12.70 6.87
CA ALA A 358 27.76 13.28 7.92
C ALA A 358 29.20 12.73 7.91
N LYS A 359 29.39 11.43 7.65
CA LYS A 359 30.70 10.79 7.47
C LYS A 359 31.50 11.43 6.35
N GLU A 360 30.84 11.69 5.23
CA GLU A 360 31.49 12.19 4.01
C GLU A 360 31.52 13.72 3.93
N GLY A 361 30.90 14.42 4.89
CA GLY A 361 30.86 15.88 4.98
C GLY A 361 30.03 16.53 3.88
N VAL A 362 29.03 15.83 3.34
CA VAL A 362 28.06 16.39 2.39
C VAL A 362 26.88 17.03 3.13
N GLN A 363 25.98 17.70 2.39
CA GLN A 363 24.79 18.27 3.00
C GLN A 363 23.91 17.14 3.56
N ILE A 364 23.64 17.19 4.86
CA ILE A 364 22.79 16.21 5.52
C ILE A 364 21.34 16.56 5.22
N GLN A 365 20.60 15.60 4.69
CA GLN A 365 19.21 15.78 4.36
C GLN A 365 18.34 15.38 5.56
N ALA A 366 17.28 16.14 5.84
CA ALA A 366 16.38 15.84 6.94
C ALA A 366 15.85 14.39 6.86
N GLU A 367 15.73 13.74 8.00
CA GLU A 367 15.18 12.39 8.07
C GLU A 367 13.73 12.36 7.59
N SER A 368 13.31 11.26 6.98
CA SER A 368 11.89 11.01 6.72
C SER A 368 11.23 10.41 7.97
N GLN A 369 10.20 11.06 8.49
CA GLN A 369 9.38 10.57 9.61
C GLN A 369 8.08 9.96 9.10
N THR A 370 7.58 8.92 9.78
CA THR A 370 6.26 8.35 9.52
C THR A 370 5.18 9.29 10.06
N TYR A 371 4.33 9.84 9.18
CA TYR A 371 3.18 10.67 9.56
C TYR A 371 1.94 9.82 9.83
N ALA A 372 1.71 8.83 8.97
CA ALA A 372 0.60 7.91 9.11
C ALA A 372 0.98 6.56 8.53
N SER A 373 0.49 5.48 9.13
CA SER A 373 0.78 4.12 8.67
C SER A 373 -0.39 3.20 8.95
N ILE A 374 -0.66 2.26 8.05
CA ILE A 374 -1.63 1.18 8.24
C ILE A 374 -1.26 -0.04 7.42
N THR A 375 -1.49 -1.24 7.94
CA THR A 375 -1.38 -2.47 7.17
C THR A 375 -2.64 -2.71 6.33
N PHE A 376 -2.51 -3.31 5.14
CA PHE A 376 -3.69 -3.70 4.35
C PHE A 376 -4.65 -4.58 5.14
N GLN A 377 -4.11 -5.48 5.97
CA GLN A 377 -4.88 -6.33 6.86
C GLN A 377 -5.85 -5.51 7.73
N ASN A 378 -5.32 -4.53 8.48
CA ASN A 378 -6.12 -3.73 9.37
C ASN A 378 -6.96 -2.67 8.65
N TYR A 379 -6.55 -2.21 7.47
CA TYR A 379 -7.39 -1.36 6.63
C TYR A 379 -8.66 -2.09 6.17
N PHE A 380 -8.52 -3.26 5.53
CA PHE A 380 -9.69 -3.99 5.01
C PHE A 380 -10.60 -4.58 6.09
N ARG A 381 -10.09 -4.84 7.29
CA ARG A 381 -10.89 -5.29 8.45
C ARG A 381 -11.87 -4.23 8.98
N GLN A 382 -11.76 -2.97 8.56
CA GLN A 382 -12.66 -1.90 8.98
C GLN A 382 -13.97 -1.86 8.18
N TYR A 383 -14.02 -2.49 7.01
CA TYR A 383 -15.24 -2.56 6.22
C TYR A 383 -16.32 -3.36 6.95
N GLU A 384 -17.57 -2.86 6.96
CA GLU A 384 -18.70 -3.62 7.54
C GLU A 384 -18.87 -4.98 6.87
N LYS A 385 -18.62 -5.01 5.56
CA LYS A 385 -18.59 -6.24 4.77
C LYS A 385 -17.39 -6.24 3.82
N LEU A 386 -16.62 -7.31 3.85
CA LEU A 386 -15.49 -7.55 2.97
C LEU A 386 -15.75 -8.83 2.16
N SER A 387 -15.44 -8.79 0.87
CA SER A 387 -15.52 -9.95 -0.02
C SER A 387 -14.41 -9.89 -1.05
N GLY A 388 -14.16 -10.99 -1.74
CA GLY A 388 -13.16 -10.99 -2.79
C GLY A 388 -13.33 -12.10 -3.81
N MET A 389 -12.68 -11.95 -4.95
CA MET A 389 -12.71 -12.97 -6.00
C MET A 389 -11.31 -13.21 -6.54
N THR A 390 -11.00 -14.45 -6.86
CA THR A 390 -9.73 -14.82 -7.48
C THR A 390 -9.82 -16.19 -8.15
N GLY A 391 -8.83 -16.56 -8.95
CA GLY A 391 -8.74 -17.90 -9.54
C GLY A 391 -8.11 -18.94 -8.62
N THR A 392 -7.52 -18.52 -7.50
CA THR A 392 -6.61 -19.37 -6.72
C THR A 392 -6.57 -18.98 -5.23
N ALA A 393 -7.67 -19.15 -4.48
CA ALA A 393 -7.74 -18.77 -3.05
C ALA A 393 -7.66 -19.97 -2.08
N ASP A 394 -8.02 -21.17 -2.50
CA ASP A 394 -8.18 -22.35 -1.63
C ASP A 394 -6.89 -22.72 -0.88
N THR A 395 -5.72 -22.43 -1.46
CA THR A 395 -4.44 -22.65 -0.79
C THR A 395 -4.25 -21.77 0.45
N GLU A 396 -4.77 -20.55 0.42
CA GLU A 396 -4.64 -19.55 1.49
C GLU A 396 -5.90 -19.45 2.35
N ALA A 397 -6.88 -20.36 2.19
CA ALA A 397 -8.16 -20.31 2.89
C ALA A 397 -8.02 -20.23 4.42
N GLY A 398 -6.98 -20.87 4.98
CA GLY A 398 -6.67 -20.77 6.41
C GLY A 398 -6.25 -19.37 6.85
N GLU A 399 -5.44 -18.67 6.05
CA GLU A 399 -4.97 -17.30 6.32
C GLU A 399 -6.10 -16.28 6.13
N PHE A 400 -6.92 -16.43 5.09
CA PHE A 400 -8.11 -15.59 4.88
C PHE A 400 -9.08 -15.67 6.04
N LEU A 401 -9.35 -16.87 6.55
CA LEU A 401 -10.26 -17.07 7.67
C LEU A 401 -9.68 -16.52 8.97
N SER A 402 -8.39 -16.76 9.27
CA SER A 402 -7.79 -16.32 10.53
C SER A 402 -7.56 -14.81 10.60
N THR A 403 -7.28 -14.18 9.46
CA THR A 403 -6.93 -12.74 9.39
C THR A 403 -8.14 -11.86 9.12
N TYR A 404 -8.98 -12.25 8.16
CA TYR A 404 -10.07 -11.43 7.64
C TYR A 404 -11.46 -12.00 7.92
N SER A 405 -11.55 -13.18 8.56
CA SER A 405 -12.80 -13.93 8.74
C SER A 405 -13.52 -14.27 7.42
N LEU A 406 -12.77 -14.39 6.32
CA LEU A 406 -13.31 -14.70 5.00
C LEU A 406 -13.24 -16.21 4.72
N GLU A 407 -14.37 -16.82 4.36
CA GLU A 407 -14.38 -18.21 3.88
C GLU A 407 -14.15 -18.26 2.37
N VAL A 408 -13.39 -19.25 1.91
CA VAL A 408 -13.19 -19.51 0.47
C VAL A 408 -14.22 -20.52 -0.01
N VAL A 409 -14.98 -20.14 -1.04
CA VAL A 409 -15.93 -21.02 -1.73
C VAL A 409 -15.39 -21.30 -3.14
N VAL A 410 -15.10 -22.57 -3.42
CA VAL A 410 -14.60 -23.01 -4.72
C VAL A 410 -15.77 -23.24 -5.65
N ILE A 411 -15.91 -22.36 -6.65
CA ILE A 411 -17.02 -22.37 -7.59
C ILE A 411 -16.67 -23.27 -8.78
N PRO A 412 -17.56 -24.18 -9.18
CA PRO A 412 -17.31 -25.02 -10.35
C PRO A 412 -17.20 -24.16 -11.61
N THR A 413 -16.37 -24.58 -12.56
CA THR A 413 -16.29 -23.95 -13.88
C THR A 413 -17.58 -24.16 -14.67
N ASN A 414 -17.92 -23.21 -15.54
CA ASN A 414 -19.07 -23.36 -16.45
C ASN A 414 -18.84 -24.55 -17.41
N ILE A 415 -17.61 -24.68 -17.91
CA ILE A 415 -17.16 -25.74 -18.82
C ILE A 415 -15.90 -26.39 -18.25
N GLN A 416 -15.77 -27.72 -18.37
CA GLN A 416 -14.58 -28.43 -17.91
C GLN A 416 -13.38 -28.13 -18.82
N PRO A 417 -12.24 -27.66 -18.29
CA PRO A 417 -11.07 -27.35 -19.10
C PRO A 417 -10.41 -28.61 -19.68
N LYS A 418 -9.91 -28.50 -20.92
CA LYS A 418 -9.20 -29.57 -21.64
C LYS A 418 -7.67 -29.40 -21.65
N ARG A 419 -7.16 -28.50 -20.81
CA ARG A 419 -5.73 -28.20 -20.70
C ARG A 419 -4.93 -29.42 -20.24
N ILE A 420 -3.75 -29.61 -20.84
CA ILE A 420 -2.80 -30.66 -20.48
C ILE A 420 -1.59 -30.00 -19.79
N ASP A 421 -1.38 -30.33 -18.52
CA ASP A 421 -0.22 -29.86 -17.75
C ASP A 421 0.89 -30.93 -17.82
N LEU A 422 1.96 -30.63 -18.56
CA LEU A 422 3.11 -31.53 -18.74
C LEU A 422 4.04 -31.50 -17.51
N PRO A 423 4.79 -32.58 -17.23
CA PRO A 423 5.77 -32.59 -16.15
C PRO A 423 6.86 -31.52 -16.32
N ASP A 424 7.46 -31.11 -15.20
CA ASP A 424 8.54 -30.14 -15.19
C ASP A 424 9.83 -30.73 -15.75
N LEU A 425 10.58 -29.93 -16.52
CA LEU A 425 11.91 -30.27 -16.99
C LEU A 425 12.96 -29.58 -16.12
N VAL A 426 13.85 -30.35 -15.49
CA VAL A 426 14.89 -29.82 -14.61
C VAL A 426 16.27 -29.99 -15.22
N PHE A 427 16.99 -28.88 -15.37
CA PHE A 427 18.33 -28.77 -15.95
C PHE A 427 19.38 -28.50 -14.88
N LEU A 428 20.64 -28.76 -15.23
CA LEU A 428 21.78 -28.56 -14.33
C LEU A 428 22.12 -27.07 -14.12
N ASP A 429 22.02 -26.27 -15.19
CA ASP A 429 22.40 -24.86 -15.24
C ASP A 429 21.38 -24.04 -16.05
N ILE A 430 21.51 -22.72 -16.00
CA ILE A 430 20.59 -21.77 -16.64
C ILE A 430 20.75 -21.81 -18.17
N GLU A 431 21.98 -21.99 -18.67
CA GLU A 431 22.27 -22.04 -20.10
C GLU A 431 21.54 -23.20 -20.80
N GLY A 432 21.62 -24.40 -20.23
CA GLY A 432 20.91 -25.58 -20.74
C GLY A 432 19.40 -25.42 -20.73
N LYS A 433 18.86 -24.83 -19.65
CA LYS A 433 17.44 -24.50 -19.51
C LYS A 433 16.97 -23.60 -20.66
N PHE A 434 17.61 -22.45 -20.86
CA PHE A 434 17.22 -21.49 -21.90
C PHE A 434 17.40 -22.04 -23.31
N ALA A 435 18.47 -22.81 -23.57
CA ALA A 435 18.67 -23.47 -24.85
C ALA A 435 17.53 -24.45 -25.18
N SER A 436 17.02 -25.18 -24.18
CA SER A 436 15.85 -26.06 -24.36
C SER A 436 14.56 -25.29 -24.54
N ILE A 437 14.34 -24.19 -23.80
CA ILE A 437 13.16 -23.33 -23.98
C ILE A 437 13.10 -22.81 -25.41
N VAL A 438 14.22 -22.30 -25.94
CA VAL A 438 14.29 -21.76 -27.31
C VAL A 438 14.04 -22.85 -28.35
N ARG A 439 14.56 -24.07 -28.16
CA ARG A 439 14.29 -25.21 -29.03
C ARG A 439 12.80 -25.54 -29.07
N ASP A 440 12.17 -25.66 -27.91
CA ASP A 440 10.75 -26.02 -27.81
C ASP A 440 9.86 -24.90 -28.36
N ILE A 441 10.20 -23.63 -28.13
CA ILE A 441 9.52 -22.48 -28.77
C ILE A 441 9.60 -22.58 -30.28
N LYS A 442 10.77 -22.90 -30.84
CA LYS A 442 10.97 -23.02 -32.29
C LYS A 442 10.13 -24.14 -32.90
N ASP A 443 10.09 -25.30 -32.26
CA ASP A 443 9.33 -26.47 -32.71
C ASP A 443 7.82 -26.21 -32.65
N VAL A 444 7.34 -25.59 -31.56
CA VAL A 444 5.93 -25.25 -31.37
C VAL A 444 5.50 -24.12 -32.32
N HIS A 445 6.32 -23.07 -32.47
CA HIS A 445 6.05 -21.96 -33.38
C HIS A 445 5.91 -22.43 -34.83
N ALA A 446 6.68 -23.44 -35.25
CA ALA A 446 6.57 -24.02 -36.59
C ALA A 446 5.15 -24.57 -36.90
N THR A 447 4.39 -24.95 -35.88
CA THR A 447 2.98 -25.41 -36.01
C THR A 447 1.96 -24.26 -35.98
N GLN A 448 2.40 -23.01 -35.89
CA GLN A 448 1.55 -21.81 -35.71
C GLN A 448 0.76 -21.80 -34.39
N GLN A 449 1.12 -22.63 -33.41
CA GLN A 449 0.56 -22.57 -32.07
C GLN A 449 1.05 -21.30 -31.32
N PRO A 450 0.17 -20.51 -30.69
CA PRO A 450 0.58 -19.35 -29.90
C PRO A 450 1.26 -19.77 -28.59
N ILE A 451 2.23 -18.98 -28.15
CA ILE A 451 3.06 -19.26 -26.97
C ILE A 451 3.11 -18.05 -26.03
N LEU A 452 2.84 -18.30 -24.76
CA LEU A 452 3.09 -17.35 -23.65
C LEU A 452 4.23 -17.90 -22.79
N VAL A 453 5.31 -17.13 -22.63
CA VAL A 453 6.42 -17.47 -21.75
C VAL A 453 6.39 -16.56 -20.53
N GLY A 454 6.27 -17.13 -19.33
CA GLY A 454 6.39 -16.41 -18.06
C GLY A 454 7.79 -16.52 -17.49
N THR A 455 8.43 -15.39 -17.20
CA THR A 455 9.71 -15.31 -16.47
C THR A 455 9.49 -14.63 -15.11
N ALA A 456 10.34 -14.83 -14.10
CA ALA A 456 10.18 -14.15 -12.81
C ALA A 456 10.82 -12.76 -12.78
N SER A 457 11.83 -12.48 -13.62
CA SER A 457 12.50 -11.18 -13.67
C SER A 457 12.59 -10.60 -15.08
N ILE A 458 12.75 -9.26 -15.14
CA ILE A 458 12.93 -8.51 -16.39
C ILE A 458 14.24 -8.94 -17.07
N GLU A 459 15.30 -9.14 -16.29
CA GLU A 459 16.59 -9.60 -16.80
C GLU A 459 16.46 -10.93 -17.56
N MET A 460 15.73 -11.90 -17.01
CA MET A 460 15.49 -13.19 -17.66
C MET A 460 14.63 -13.06 -18.91
N SER A 461 13.66 -12.13 -18.92
CA SER A 461 12.88 -11.79 -20.12
C SER A 461 13.77 -11.23 -21.24
N GLU A 462 14.70 -10.33 -20.91
CA GLU A 462 15.64 -9.75 -21.89
C GLU A 462 16.63 -10.80 -22.41
N VAL A 463 17.18 -11.65 -21.54
CA VAL A 463 18.07 -12.75 -21.95
C VAL A 463 17.35 -13.70 -22.92
N LEU A 464 16.11 -14.09 -22.62
CA LEU A 464 15.31 -14.93 -23.52
C LEU A 464 15.01 -14.21 -24.85
N SER A 465 14.68 -12.91 -24.79
CA SER A 465 14.44 -12.08 -25.98
C SER A 465 15.66 -12.05 -26.89
N GLU A 466 16.87 -11.85 -26.35
CA GLU A 466 18.12 -11.89 -27.12
C GLU A 466 18.32 -13.23 -27.81
N LEU A 467 18.06 -14.34 -27.11
CA LEU A 467 18.21 -15.69 -27.68
C LEU A 467 17.21 -15.94 -28.82
N LEU A 468 15.96 -15.50 -28.67
CA LEU A 468 14.96 -15.59 -29.74
C LEU A 468 15.29 -14.70 -30.94
N ASN A 469 15.85 -13.51 -30.70
CA ASN A 469 16.33 -12.61 -31.75
C ASN A 469 17.47 -13.23 -32.57
N ARG A 470 18.39 -13.96 -31.92
CA ARG A 470 19.46 -14.71 -32.61
C ARG A 470 18.91 -15.80 -33.53
N GLU A 471 17.82 -16.45 -33.13
CA GLU A 471 17.09 -17.44 -33.94
C GLU A 471 16.10 -16.80 -34.94
N LYS A 472 15.98 -15.46 -34.96
CA LYS A 472 15.08 -14.68 -35.82
C LYS A 472 13.59 -15.00 -35.61
N ILE A 473 13.22 -15.28 -34.37
CA ILE A 473 11.84 -15.58 -33.98
C ILE A 473 11.16 -14.27 -33.51
N PRO A 474 10.10 -13.80 -34.19
CA PRO A 474 9.38 -12.59 -33.78
C PRO A 474 8.64 -12.83 -32.47
N HIS A 475 8.78 -11.92 -31.52
CA HIS A 475 8.15 -12.01 -30.21
C HIS A 475 7.93 -10.63 -29.61
N ASN A 476 7.04 -10.55 -28.62
CA ASN A 476 6.83 -9.35 -27.81
C ASN A 476 7.27 -9.59 -26.37
N VAL A 477 7.76 -8.55 -25.69
CA VAL A 477 8.19 -8.61 -24.28
C VAL A 477 7.34 -7.63 -23.47
N LEU A 478 6.88 -8.08 -22.30
CA LEU A 478 6.02 -7.33 -21.39
C LEU A 478 6.70 -7.26 -20.02
N ASN A 479 7.03 -6.04 -19.58
CA ASN A 479 7.86 -5.79 -18.41
C ASN A 479 7.07 -5.12 -17.26
N ALA A 480 5.73 -5.14 -17.31
CA ALA A 480 4.83 -4.51 -16.34
C ALA A 480 5.00 -2.99 -16.18
N LYS A 481 5.51 -2.29 -17.22
CA LYS A 481 5.76 -0.84 -17.18
C LYS A 481 4.64 -0.01 -17.81
N GLN A 482 4.04 -0.52 -18.89
CA GLN A 482 3.02 0.21 -19.66
C GLN A 482 1.74 -0.60 -19.77
N HIS A 483 0.94 -0.62 -18.70
CA HIS A 483 -0.23 -1.50 -18.59
C HIS A 483 -1.21 -1.43 -19.78
N GLN A 484 -1.51 -0.23 -20.29
CA GLN A 484 -2.42 -0.08 -21.43
C GLN A 484 -1.86 -0.69 -22.73
N ARG A 485 -0.58 -0.44 -23.02
CA ARG A 485 0.09 -1.01 -24.22
C ARG A 485 0.24 -2.52 -24.10
N GLU A 486 0.61 -2.99 -22.91
CA GLU A 486 0.77 -4.41 -22.62
C GLU A 486 -0.55 -5.17 -22.72
N ALA A 487 -1.66 -4.57 -22.26
CA ALA A 487 -3.00 -5.14 -22.43
C ALA A 487 -3.34 -5.34 -23.91
N GLY A 488 -3.02 -4.37 -24.77
CA GLY A 488 -3.20 -4.50 -26.22
C GLY A 488 -2.38 -5.66 -26.83
N ILE A 489 -1.15 -5.87 -26.37
CA ILE A 489 -0.30 -6.97 -26.84
C ILE A 489 -0.85 -8.33 -26.36
N ILE A 490 -1.26 -8.42 -25.08
CA ILE A 490 -1.81 -9.64 -24.48
C ILE A 490 -3.12 -10.06 -25.13
N ALA A 491 -3.99 -9.10 -25.44
CA ALA A 491 -5.24 -9.35 -26.14
C ALA A 491 -5.02 -10.05 -27.50
N GLU A 492 -3.89 -9.78 -28.15
CA GLU A 492 -3.49 -10.38 -29.44
C GLU A 492 -2.55 -11.58 -29.31
N ALA A 493 -2.14 -11.95 -28.10
CA ALA A 493 -1.19 -13.05 -27.86
C ALA A 493 -1.74 -14.43 -28.26
N GLY A 494 -3.06 -14.54 -28.45
CA GLY A 494 -3.73 -15.76 -28.89
C GLY A 494 -3.77 -15.95 -30.41
N ARG A 495 -3.17 -15.06 -31.22
CA ARG A 495 -3.13 -15.20 -32.68
C ARG A 495 -2.20 -16.34 -33.14
N PRO A 496 -2.46 -16.97 -34.30
CA PRO A 496 -1.57 -17.99 -34.85
C PRO A 496 -0.11 -17.53 -34.91
N GLY A 497 0.80 -18.33 -34.34
CA GLY A 497 2.24 -18.08 -34.32
C GLY A 497 2.71 -16.92 -33.44
N ALA A 498 1.83 -16.30 -32.64
CA ALA A 498 2.21 -15.22 -31.73
C ALA A 498 3.04 -15.76 -30.55
N ILE A 499 4.13 -15.06 -30.23
CA ILE A 499 4.99 -15.37 -29.08
C ILE A 499 5.05 -14.13 -28.19
N THR A 500 4.70 -14.32 -26.92
CA THR A 500 4.70 -13.25 -25.92
C THR A 500 5.49 -13.69 -24.70
N ILE A 501 6.47 -12.90 -24.29
CA ILE A 501 7.23 -13.05 -23.05
C ILE A 501 6.62 -12.08 -22.04
N ALA A 502 6.25 -12.58 -20.87
CA ALA A 502 5.69 -11.80 -19.78
C ALA A 502 6.57 -11.96 -18.53
N THR A 503 7.09 -10.84 -18.02
CA THR A 503 7.74 -10.82 -16.72
C THR A 503 6.70 -10.88 -15.61
N ASN A 504 6.87 -11.83 -14.70
CA ASN A 504 6.04 -12.13 -13.54
C ASN A 504 4.55 -12.20 -13.92
N MET A 505 3.78 -11.18 -13.55
CA MET A 505 2.35 -11.08 -13.82
C MET A 505 2.00 -9.99 -14.84
N ALA A 506 2.94 -9.58 -15.71
CA ALA A 506 2.65 -8.64 -16.79
C ALA A 506 1.46 -9.13 -17.64
N GLY A 507 0.57 -8.22 -18.01
CA GLY A 507 -0.68 -8.59 -18.70
C GLY A 507 -1.79 -9.14 -17.80
N ARG A 508 -1.69 -8.96 -16.47
CA ARG A 508 -2.77 -9.33 -15.55
C ARG A 508 -4.08 -8.62 -15.88
N GLY A 509 -5.21 -9.28 -15.61
CA GLY A 509 -6.55 -8.72 -15.82
C GLY A 509 -6.98 -8.61 -17.29
N THR A 510 -6.11 -8.96 -18.24
CA THR A 510 -6.46 -9.06 -19.67
C THR A 510 -6.55 -10.52 -20.09
N ASP A 511 -7.61 -10.84 -20.83
CA ASP A 511 -7.89 -12.19 -21.31
C ASP A 511 -7.19 -12.45 -22.66
N ILE A 512 -6.53 -13.62 -22.78
CA ILE A 512 -5.92 -14.06 -24.03
C ILE A 512 -6.98 -14.83 -24.81
N VAL A 513 -7.52 -14.21 -25.85
CA VAL A 513 -8.53 -14.81 -26.73
C VAL A 513 -7.84 -15.51 -27.88
N LEU A 514 -8.10 -16.82 -28.05
CA LEU A 514 -7.55 -17.59 -29.17
C LEU A 514 -8.07 -17.00 -30.49
N GLY A 515 -7.19 -16.75 -31.46
CA GLY A 515 -7.51 -16.10 -32.74
C GLY A 515 -7.41 -14.56 -32.76
N GLY A 516 -7.13 -13.92 -31.61
CA GLY A 516 -7.03 -12.45 -31.44
C GLY A 516 -8.28 -11.82 -30.83
N ASN A 517 -8.24 -10.51 -30.53
CA ASN A 517 -9.38 -9.82 -29.92
C ASN A 517 -10.32 -9.23 -30.99
N LEU A 518 -11.44 -9.91 -31.23
CA LEU A 518 -12.44 -9.48 -32.20
C LEU A 518 -13.05 -8.10 -31.89
N GLU A 519 -13.30 -7.78 -30.61
CA GLU A 519 -13.89 -6.49 -30.22
C GLU A 519 -12.95 -5.34 -30.55
N SER A 520 -11.66 -5.52 -30.28
CA SER A 520 -10.60 -4.56 -30.66
C SER A 520 -10.53 -4.37 -32.18
N GLU A 521 -10.55 -5.46 -32.95
CA GLU A 521 -10.57 -5.39 -34.41
C GLU A 521 -11.80 -4.65 -34.94
N LEU A 522 -12.98 -4.85 -34.34
CA LEU A 522 -14.20 -4.16 -34.72
C LEU A 522 -14.22 -2.69 -34.31
N ALA A 523 -13.66 -2.34 -33.14
CA ALA A 523 -13.59 -0.97 -32.64
C ALA A 523 -12.68 -0.07 -33.50
N THR A 524 -11.67 -0.63 -34.17
CA THR A 524 -10.81 0.11 -35.10
C THR A 524 -11.50 0.46 -36.43
N LEU A 525 -12.67 -0.11 -36.72
CA LEU A 525 -13.42 0.20 -37.92
C LEU A 525 -14.33 1.42 -37.66
N GLU A 526 -14.09 2.53 -38.36
CA GLU A 526 -15.00 3.68 -38.34
C GLU A 526 -16.24 3.42 -39.20
N ASN A 527 -17.44 3.42 -38.60
CA ASN A 527 -18.74 3.19 -39.26
C ASN A 527 -18.74 2.01 -40.27
N PRO A 528 -18.40 0.77 -39.84
CA PRO A 528 -18.29 -0.36 -40.74
C PRO A 528 -19.65 -0.73 -41.33
N SER A 529 -19.68 -1.08 -42.62
CA SER A 529 -20.85 -1.74 -43.21
C SER A 529 -21.05 -3.12 -42.57
N GLU A 530 -22.30 -3.60 -42.53
CA GLU A 530 -22.60 -4.95 -42.02
C GLU A 530 -21.79 -6.04 -42.73
N GLU A 531 -21.52 -5.86 -44.02
CA GLU A 531 -20.68 -6.74 -44.82
C GLU A 531 -19.24 -6.80 -44.29
N LYS A 532 -18.66 -5.65 -43.91
CA LYS A 532 -17.28 -5.61 -43.40
C LYS A 532 -17.17 -6.23 -42.01
N VAL A 533 -18.17 -6.03 -41.16
CA VAL A 533 -18.24 -6.70 -39.84
C VAL A 533 -18.33 -8.22 -40.03
N ALA A 534 -19.15 -8.69 -40.97
CA ALA A 534 -19.27 -10.12 -41.27
C ALA A 534 -17.96 -10.72 -41.80
N GLU A 535 -17.24 -10.00 -42.66
CA GLU A 535 -15.93 -10.41 -43.20
C GLU A 535 -14.89 -10.59 -42.07
N VAL A 536 -14.76 -9.60 -41.17
CA VAL A 536 -13.81 -9.66 -40.05
C VAL A 536 -14.17 -10.80 -39.09
N LYS A 537 -15.46 -10.99 -38.78
CA LYS A 537 -15.93 -12.13 -37.96
C LYS A 537 -15.60 -13.48 -38.59
N ALA A 538 -15.76 -13.61 -39.91
CA ALA A 538 -15.44 -14.84 -40.62
C ALA A 538 -13.92 -15.12 -40.58
N ALA A 539 -13.09 -14.11 -40.84
CA ALA A 539 -11.63 -14.23 -40.77
C ALA A 539 -11.14 -14.59 -39.35
N TRP A 540 -11.72 -13.97 -38.32
CA TRP A 540 -11.41 -14.31 -36.94
C TRP A 540 -11.78 -15.76 -36.61
N LYS A 541 -12.94 -16.25 -37.07
CA LYS A 541 -13.37 -17.64 -36.85
C LYS A 541 -12.42 -18.66 -37.47
N GLU A 542 -11.89 -18.38 -38.65
CA GLU A 542 -10.87 -19.22 -39.30
C GLU A 542 -9.57 -19.26 -38.47
N ARG A 543 -9.06 -18.10 -38.05
CA ARG A 543 -7.88 -18.01 -37.17
C ARG A 543 -8.10 -18.72 -35.84
N HIS A 544 -9.26 -18.54 -35.22
CA HIS A 544 -9.62 -19.20 -33.97
C HIS A 544 -9.60 -20.72 -34.12
N GLN A 545 -10.22 -21.26 -35.18
CA GLN A 545 -10.20 -22.70 -35.45
C GLN A 545 -8.78 -23.22 -35.69
N GLN A 546 -7.95 -22.48 -36.44
CA GLN A 546 -6.54 -22.84 -36.66
C GLN A 546 -5.77 -23.00 -35.34
N VAL A 547 -5.99 -22.09 -34.37
CA VAL A 547 -5.34 -22.15 -33.05
C VAL A 547 -5.85 -23.33 -32.22
N LEU A 548 -7.16 -23.61 -32.27
CA LEU A 548 -7.73 -24.79 -31.59
C LEU A 548 -7.13 -26.10 -32.13
N ASP A 549 -7.02 -26.22 -33.46
CA ASP A 549 -6.48 -27.40 -34.13
C ASP A 549 -4.98 -27.57 -33.87
N ALA A 550 -4.25 -26.47 -33.69
CA ALA A 550 -2.83 -26.47 -33.29
C ALA A 550 -2.62 -26.83 -31.80
N GLY A 551 -3.68 -27.05 -31.03
CA GLY A 551 -3.61 -27.46 -29.61
C GLY A 551 -3.85 -26.33 -28.61
N GLY A 552 -4.32 -25.16 -29.05
CA GLY A 552 -4.62 -24.00 -28.21
C GLY A 552 -3.38 -23.26 -27.74
N LEU A 553 -3.49 -22.44 -26.69
CA LEU A 553 -2.36 -21.67 -26.15
C LEU A 553 -1.36 -22.58 -25.41
N MET A 554 -0.08 -22.51 -25.77
CA MET A 554 0.99 -23.10 -24.98
C MET A 554 1.55 -22.10 -23.97
N VAL A 555 1.60 -22.48 -22.70
CA VAL A 555 2.18 -21.67 -21.63
C VAL A 555 3.47 -22.32 -21.13
N ILE A 556 4.55 -21.56 -21.14
CA ILE A 556 5.88 -21.96 -20.68
C ILE A 556 6.23 -21.15 -19.45
N GLY A 557 6.53 -21.80 -18.33
CA GLY A 557 7.19 -21.16 -17.19
C GLY A 557 8.70 -21.36 -17.29
N SER A 558 9.49 -20.29 -17.30
CA SER A 558 10.96 -20.38 -17.33
C SER A 558 11.59 -20.62 -15.95
N GLU A 559 10.78 -20.56 -14.91
CA GLU A 559 11.11 -20.92 -13.53
C GLU A 559 9.83 -21.10 -12.69
N ARG A 560 10.01 -21.52 -11.44
CA ARG A 560 8.94 -21.61 -10.44
C ARG A 560 8.93 -20.36 -9.59
N HIS A 561 7.75 -19.79 -9.36
CA HIS A 561 7.59 -18.70 -8.41
C HIS A 561 7.70 -19.20 -6.97
N GLU A 562 7.86 -18.27 -6.04
CA GLU A 562 7.89 -18.56 -4.60
C GLU A 562 6.61 -19.24 -4.11
N SER A 563 5.48 -18.94 -4.76
CA SER A 563 4.19 -19.56 -4.49
C SER A 563 3.67 -20.38 -5.67
N ARG A 564 3.10 -21.55 -5.36
CA ARG A 564 2.42 -22.41 -6.33
C ARG A 564 1.20 -21.72 -6.96
N ARG A 565 0.61 -20.78 -6.23
CA ARG A 565 -0.54 -19.99 -6.67
C ARG A 565 -0.25 -19.20 -7.94
N ILE A 566 0.86 -18.47 -7.95
CA ILE A 566 1.31 -17.64 -9.08
C ILE A 566 1.59 -18.53 -10.29
N ASP A 567 2.24 -19.69 -10.09
CA ASP A 567 2.44 -20.68 -11.15
C ASP A 567 1.11 -21.16 -11.75
N ASN A 568 0.10 -21.42 -10.91
CA ASN A 568 -1.21 -21.86 -11.36
C ASN A 568 -1.97 -20.75 -12.09
N GLN A 569 -1.78 -19.49 -11.73
CA GLN A 569 -2.33 -18.35 -12.47
C GLN A 569 -1.71 -18.26 -13.87
N LEU A 570 -0.39 -18.45 -13.99
CA LEU A 570 0.29 -18.53 -15.29
C LEU A 570 -0.29 -19.68 -16.13
N ARG A 571 -0.40 -20.90 -15.56
CA ARG A 571 -1.08 -22.04 -16.22
C ARG A 571 -2.52 -21.72 -16.63
N GLY A 572 -3.24 -20.99 -15.80
CA GLY A 572 -4.63 -20.57 -16.00
C GLY A 572 -4.84 -19.60 -17.17
N ARG A 573 -3.76 -19.09 -17.78
CA ARG A 573 -3.81 -18.35 -19.03
C ARG A 573 -4.20 -19.25 -20.22
N SER A 574 -3.98 -20.56 -20.12
CA SER A 574 -4.31 -21.54 -21.16
C SER A 574 -5.54 -22.39 -20.79
N GLY A 575 -6.25 -22.88 -21.82
CA GLY A 575 -7.39 -23.81 -21.71
C GLY A 575 -8.64 -23.24 -21.04
N ARG A 576 -8.98 -21.99 -21.35
CA ARG A 576 -10.14 -21.28 -20.79
C ARG A 576 -11.43 -21.71 -21.48
N GLN A 577 -12.56 -21.66 -20.76
CA GLN A 577 -13.89 -22.03 -21.27
C GLN A 577 -13.95 -23.38 -22.04
N GLY A 578 -13.08 -24.34 -21.68
CA GLY A 578 -13.03 -25.65 -22.34
C GLY A 578 -12.12 -25.75 -23.55
N ASP A 579 -11.37 -24.69 -23.88
CA ASP A 579 -10.38 -24.68 -24.94
C ASP A 579 -9.26 -25.71 -24.68
N PRO A 580 -8.66 -26.27 -25.76
CA PRO A 580 -7.43 -27.02 -25.64
C PRO A 580 -6.29 -26.09 -25.19
N GLY A 581 -5.25 -26.67 -24.63
CA GLY A 581 -4.12 -25.91 -24.15
C GLY A 581 -3.07 -26.81 -23.54
N VAL A 582 -1.82 -26.32 -23.50
CA VAL A 582 -0.68 -27.06 -22.98
C VAL A 582 0.10 -26.17 -22.04
N THR A 583 0.57 -26.71 -20.91
CA THR A 583 1.48 -25.99 -20.02
C THR A 583 2.70 -26.83 -19.68
N ARG A 584 3.86 -26.18 -19.51
CA ARG A 584 5.11 -26.82 -19.07
C ARG A 584 6.00 -25.83 -18.34
N PHE A 585 6.73 -26.29 -17.33
CA PHE A 585 7.75 -25.49 -16.62
C PHE A 585 9.15 -26.05 -16.89
N TYR A 586 10.11 -25.15 -17.03
CA TYR A 586 11.53 -25.41 -17.21
C TYR A 586 12.25 -24.82 -16.01
N LEU A 587 13.12 -25.62 -15.39
CA LEU A 587 13.79 -25.27 -14.14
C LEU A 587 15.26 -25.58 -14.22
N SER A 588 16.04 -24.83 -13.47
CA SER A 588 17.46 -25.07 -13.26
C SER A 588 17.75 -25.26 -11.78
N LEU A 589 18.77 -26.06 -11.45
CA LEU A 589 19.33 -26.07 -10.10
C LEU A 589 19.93 -24.71 -9.68
N ASP A 590 20.20 -23.83 -10.65
CA ASP A 590 20.68 -22.47 -10.44
C ASP A 590 19.58 -21.41 -10.25
N ASP A 591 18.30 -21.79 -10.41
CA ASP A 591 17.18 -20.87 -10.15
C ASP A 591 17.08 -20.54 -8.65
N ASP A 592 16.56 -19.35 -8.31
CA ASP A 592 16.50 -18.84 -6.93
C ASP A 592 15.84 -19.80 -5.94
N LEU A 593 14.66 -20.32 -6.31
CA LEU A 593 13.95 -21.31 -5.50
C LEU A 593 14.82 -22.54 -5.27
N MET A 594 15.50 -23.03 -6.31
CA MET A 594 16.33 -24.22 -6.20
C MET A 594 17.60 -23.94 -5.38
N ARG A 595 18.25 -22.79 -5.50
CA ARG A 595 19.43 -22.43 -4.70
C ARG A 595 19.14 -22.36 -3.20
N ARG A 596 17.96 -21.89 -2.81
CA ARG A 596 17.54 -21.82 -1.40
C ARG A 596 17.36 -23.20 -0.75
N PHE A 597 16.96 -24.23 -1.51
CA PHE A 597 16.57 -25.55 -0.96
C PHE A 597 17.41 -26.74 -1.44
N ALA A 598 18.00 -26.67 -2.62
CA ALA A 598 18.91 -27.67 -3.14
C ALA A 598 20.29 -27.41 -2.56
N SER A 599 20.73 -28.26 -1.63
CA SER A 599 22.09 -28.19 -1.12
C SER A 599 23.10 -28.31 -2.28
N GLU A 600 24.19 -27.56 -2.22
CA GLU A 600 25.36 -27.68 -3.12
C GLU A 600 25.79 -29.15 -3.34
N LYS A 601 25.55 -30.02 -2.35
CA LYS A 601 25.78 -31.47 -2.44
C LYS A 601 24.94 -32.16 -3.54
N VAL A 602 23.70 -31.76 -3.75
CA VAL A 602 22.81 -32.34 -4.79
C VAL A 602 23.31 -31.96 -6.18
N LYS A 603 23.65 -30.69 -6.39
CA LYS A 603 24.23 -30.20 -7.66
C LYS A 603 25.54 -30.91 -7.98
N ASN A 604 26.43 -31.04 -7.00
CA ASN A 604 27.71 -31.74 -7.16
C ASN A 604 27.54 -33.26 -7.37
N MET A 605 26.51 -33.87 -6.78
CA MET A 605 26.17 -35.27 -7.04
C MET A 605 25.68 -35.49 -8.47
N MET A 606 24.81 -34.63 -8.99
CA MET A 606 24.30 -34.75 -10.37
C MET A 606 25.42 -34.55 -11.41
N ARG A 607 26.33 -33.61 -11.18
CA ARG A 607 27.55 -33.46 -12.00
C ARG A 607 28.41 -34.72 -12.00
N ARG A 608 28.59 -35.36 -10.83
CA ARG A 608 29.36 -36.62 -10.70
C ARG A 608 28.67 -37.82 -11.36
N LEU A 609 27.34 -37.80 -11.46
CA LEU A 609 26.55 -38.82 -12.15
C LEU A 609 26.57 -38.66 -13.68
N GLY A 610 27.21 -37.60 -14.20
CA GLY A 610 27.44 -37.42 -15.63
C GLY A 610 26.33 -36.68 -16.39
N MET A 611 25.39 -36.06 -15.69
CA MET A 611 24.33 -35.24 -16.30
C MET A 611 24.95 -34.02 -17.00
N LYS A 612 24.63 -33.83 -18.29
CA LYS A 612 25.08 -32.67 -19.07
C LYS A 612 24.12 -31.49 -18.95
N SER A 613 24.57 -30.31 -19.35
CA SER A 613 23.77 -29.08 -19.36
C SER A 613 22.54 -29.19 -20.26
N ASP A 614 22.64 -29.91 -21.39
CA ASP A 614 21.55 -30.08 -22.37
C ASP A 614 20.59 -31.24 -22.05
N GLU A 615 20.83 -31.98 -20.96
CA GLU A 615 19.98 -33.08 -20.52
C GLU A 615 19.01 -32.60 -19.43
N ALA A 616 17.73 -32.95 -19.56
CA ALA A 616 16.70 -32.64 -18.57
C ALA A 616 16.31 -33.89 -17.78
N ILE A 617 16.05 -33.72 -16.48
CA ILE A 617 15.38 -34.75 -15.68
C ILE A 617 13.87 -34.50 -15.75
N GLU A 618 13.14 -35.49 -16.28
CA GLU A 618 11.68 -35.53 -16.26
C GLU A 618 11.21 -36.63 -15.31
N HIS A 619 10.84 -36.26 -14.07
CA HIS A 619 10.31 -37.24 -13.13
C HIS A 619 9.35 -36.63 -12.09
N ASN A 620 8.20 -37.27 -11.89
CA ASN A 620 7.15 -36.82 -10.96
C ASN A 620 7.62 -36.64 -9.49
N MET A 621 8.68 -37.35 -9.07
CA MET A 621 9.26 -37.17 -7.73
C MET A 621 10.00 -35.84 -7.56
N VAL A 622 10.59 -35.30 -8.64
CA VAL A 622 11.28 -34.02 -8.62
C VAL A 622 10.27 -32.89 -8.50
N THR A 623 9.20 -32.92 -9.32
CA THR A 623 8.04 -32.01 -9.19
C THR A 623 7.49 -31.99 -7.77
N LYS A 624 7.26 -33.16 -7.14
CA LYS A 624 6.79 -33.22 -5.74
C LYS A 624 7.78 -32.63 -4.72
N SER A 625 9.08 -32.70 -4.99
CA SER A 625 10.10 -32.13 -4.11
C SER A 625 10.13 -30.61 -4.22
N ILE A 626 9.99 -30.08 -5.43
CA ILE A 626 9.84 -28.64 -5.70
C ILE A 626 8.57 -28.09 -5.04
N GLU A 627 7.44 -28.80 -5.17
CA GLU A 627 6.19 -28.41 -4.50
C GLU A 627 6.34 -28.33 -2.97
N ARG A 628 7.18 -29.17 -2.35
CA ARG A 628 7.48 -29.07 -0.91
C ARG A 628 8.33 -27.85 -0.58
N ALA A 629 9.29 -27.51 -1.44
CA ALA A 629 10.11 -26.32 -1.29
C ALA A 629 9.24 -25.04 -1.37
N GLN A 630 8.35 -24.94 -2.36
CA GLN A 630 7.40 -23.82 -2.47
C GLN A 630 6.53 -23.69 -1.21
N LYS A 631 5.96 -24.79 -0.70
CA LYS A 631 5.17 -24.76 0.54
C LYS A 631 5.97 -24.27 1.76
N GLN A 632 7.27 -24.56 1.82
CA GLN A 632 8.13 -24.08 2.89
C GLN A 632 8.33 -22.56 2.78
N VAL A 633 8.52 -22.02 1.57
CA VAL A 633 8.61 -20.57 1.32
C VAL A 633 7.29 -19.87 1.64
N GLU A 634 6.17 -20.41 1.17
CA GLU A 634 4.83 -19.88 1.45
C GLU A 634 4.59 -19.78 2.96
N ARG A 635 4.95 -20.82 3.72
CA ARG A 635 4.85 -20.83 5.18
C ARG A 635 5.74 -19.76 5.82
N MET A 636 6.96 -19.58 5.34
CA MET A 636 7.87 -18.56 5.85
C MET A 636 7.29 -17.16 5.67
N HIS A 637 6.74 -16.85 4.49
CA HIS A 637 6.07 -15.58 4.24
C HIS A 637 4.78 -15.41 5.03
N GLN A 638 4.03 -16.49 5.25
CA GLN A 638 2.88 -16.48 6.13
C GLN A 638 3.28 -16.12 7.57
N ASP A 639 4.36 -16.70 8.08
CA ASP A 639 4.89 -16.41 9.41
C ASP A 639 5.38 -14.94 9.51
N GLU A 640 6.05 -14.42 8.46
CA GLU A 640 6.47 -13.01 8.37
C GLU A 640 5.26 -12.05 8.43
N ARG A 641 4.22 -12.29 7.61
CA ARG A 641 2.99 -11.49 7.61
C ARG A 641 2.24 -11.58 8.94
N ALA A 642 2.12 -12.78 9.50
CA ALA A 642 1.47 -12.99 10.78
C ALA A 642 2.20 -12.23 11.90
N ASN A 643 3.53 -12.23 11.87
CA ASN A 643 4.34 -11.47 12.83
C ASN A 643 4.12 -9.95 12.66
N LEU A 644 4.18 -9.44 11.42
CA LEU A 644 3.93 -8.02 11.13
C LEU A 644 2.54 -7.57 11.60
N LEU A 645 1.49 -8.34 11.29
CA LEU A 645 0.13 -8.08 11.73
C LEU A 645 0.01 -8.13 13.26
N LYS A 646 0.70 -9.06 13.92
CA LYS A 646 0.68 -9.21 15.38
C LYS A 646 1.14 -7.94 16.08
N PHE A 647 2.22 -7.32 15.61
CA PHE A 647 2.71 -6.04 16.15
C PHE A 647 1.79 -4.88 15.73
N ASP A 648 1.38 -4.81 14.46
CA ASP A 648 0.49 -3.74 13.99
C ASP A 648 -0.87 -3.75 14.68
N ASN A 649 -1.38 -4.90 15.13
CA ASN A 649 -2.64 -4.96 15.90
C ASN A 649 -2.59 -4.12 17.18
N ILE A 650 -1.43 -4.00 17.85
CA ILE A 650 -1.31 -3.17 19.05
C ILE A 650 -1.40 -1.69 18.68
N SER A 651 -0.61 -1.26 17.68
CA SER A 651 -0.66 0.11 17.16
C SER A 651 -2.05 0.45 16.58
N ASN A 652 -2.73 -0.52 15.97
CA ASN A 652 -4.05 -0.32 15.39
C ASN A 652 -5.16 -0.14 16.45
N GLU A 653 -5.07 -0.80 17.60
CA GLU A 653 -6.00 -0.54 18.71
C GLU A 653 -5.82 0.88 19.27
N GLN A 654 -4.58 1.33 19.43
CA GLN A 654 -4.28 2.73 19.80
C GLN A 654 -4.79 3.72 18.75
N ARG A 655 -4.51 3.44 17.46
CA ARG A 655 -4.95 4.26 16.33
C ARG A 655 -6.46 4.42 16.28
N LYS A 656 -7.23 3.35 16.52
CA LYS A 656 -8.70 3.43 16.56
C LYS A 656 -9.18 4.40 17.65
N VAL A 657 -8.57 4.37 18.83
CA VAL A 657 -8.93 5.27 19.93
C VAL A 657 -8.61 6.72 19.54
N VAL A 658 -7.39 6.99 19.07
CA VAL A 658 -6.95 8.33 18.67
C VAL A 658 -7.82 8.87 17.53
N TYR A 659 -8.05 8.08 16.48
CA TYR A 659 -8.85 8.50 15.33
C TYR A 659 -10.32 8.70 15.70
N ALA A 660 -10.89 7.85 16.56
CA ALA A 660 -12.26 8.03 17.03
C ALA A 660 -12.41 9.35 17.81
N GLN A 661 -11.53 9.59 18.78
CA GLN A 661 -11.52 10.84 19.56
C GLN A 661 -11.29 12.06 18.67
N ARG A 662 -10.32 11.99 17.76
CA ARG A 662 -10.04 13.06 16.80
C ARG A 662 -11.23 13.38 15.92
N ASN A 663 -11.96 12.36 15.46
CA ASN A 663 -13.15 12.54 14.62
C ASN A 663 -14.30 13.18 15.39
N GLU A 664 -14.54 12.72 16.63
CA GLU A 664 -15.53 13.30 17.54
C GLU A 664 -15.25 14.78 17.80
N LEU A 665 -14.01 15.12 18.17
CA LEU A 665 -13.58 16.50 18.41
C LEU A 665 -13.70 17.39 17.16
N MET A 666 -13.40 16.84 15.98
CA MET A 666 -13.49 17.60 14.72
C MET A 666 -14.95 17.93 14.35
N GLU A 667 -15.88 17.01 14.62
CA GLU A 667 -17.32 17.15 14.37
C GLU A 667 -18.03 18.03 15.41
N GLU A 668 -17.49 18.14 16.63
CA GLU A 668 -18.02 19.01 17.68
C GLU A 668 -17.81 20.51 17.39
N GLU A 669 -18.83 21.33 17.68
CA GLU A 669 -18.77 22.79 17.57
C GLU A 669 -18.18 23.45 18.82
N ASP A 670 -18.27 22.79 19.98
CA ASP A 670 -17.85 23.29 21.29
C ASP A 670 -17.06 22.21 22.03
N VAL A 671 -15.80 22.51 22.34
CA VAL A 671 -14.87 21.63 23.05
C VAL A 671 -14.50 22.16 24.44
N SER A 672 -15.15 23.22 24.93
CA SER A 672 -14.76 23.89 26.18
C SER A 672 -14.91 22.97 27.40
N GLU A 673 -15.91 22.06 27.42
CA GLU A 673 -16.02 21.06 28.50
C GLU A 673 -14.84 20.07 28.50
N VAL A 674 -14.35 19.70 27.33
CA VAL A 674 -13.17 18.85 27.17
C VAL A 674 -11.94 19.60 27.68
N ILE A 675 -11.72 20.83 27.23
CA ILE A 675 -10.58 21.65 27.66
C ILE A 675 -10.61 21.91 29.17
N ASP A 676 -11.78 22.17 29.76
CA ASP A 676 -11.92 22.34 31.20
C ASP A 676 -11.52 21.07 31.96
N SER A 677 -11.98 19.91 31.50
CA SER A 677 -11.62 18.60 32.08
C SER A 677 -10.12 18.32 31.93
N LEU A 678 -9.52 18.64 30.78
CA LEU A 678 -8.08 18.52 30.55
C LEU A 678 -7.30 19.42 31.50
N ARG A 679 -7.77 20.66 31.69
CA ARG A 679 -7.14 21.64 32.60
C ARG A 679 -7.14 21.13 34.04
N GLU A 680 -8.27 20.62 34.51
CA GLU A 680 -8.39 20.03 35.85
C GLU A 680 -7.38 18.89 36.04
N ASN A 681 -7.31 17.94 35.11
CA ASN A 681 -6.40 16.80 35.18
C ASN A 681 -4.91 17.21 35.14
N VAL A 682 -4.55 18.17 34.28
CA VAL A 682 -3.16 18.65 34.15
C VAL A 682 -2.71 19.32 35.44
N PHE A 683 -3.49 20.26 35.99
CA PHE A 683 -3.09 20.95 37.22
C PHE A 683 -3.18 20.07 38.46
N GLU A 684 -4.06 19.07 38.49
CA GLU A 684 -4.03 18.03 39.52
C GLU A 684 -2.72 17.23 39.46
N SER A 685 -2.28 16.84 38.27
CA SER A 685 -1.03 16.08 38.07
C SER A 685 0.21 16.92 38.37
N VAL A 686 0.25 18.18 37.91
CA VAL A 686 1.33 19.13 38.23
C VAL A 686 1.40 19.35 39.74
N MET A 687 0.26 19.59 40.40
CA MET A 687 0.24 19.74 41.85
C MET A 687 0.73 18.49 42.57
N ALA A 688 0.31 17.29 42.14
CA ALA A 688 0.71 16.03 42.77
C ALA A 688 2.23 15.78 42.72
N ASN A 689 2.94 16.32 41.73
CA ASN A 689 4.40 16.20 41.63
C ASN A 689 5.15 17.01 42.70
N TYR A 690 4.62 18.17 43.10
CA TYR A 690 5.24 19.06 44.09
C TYR A 690 4.59 18.98 45.48
N ILE A 691 3.33 18.58 45.53
CA ILE A 691 2.49 18.39 46.72
C ILE A 691 1.89 16.98 46.62
N PRO A 692 2.64 15.94 47.08
CA PRO A 692 2.19 14.57 46.92
C PRO A 692 0.90 14.26 47.68
N PRO A 693 0.01 13.41 47.14
CA PRO A 693 -1.24 13.09 47.80
C PRO A 693 -1.07 12.45 49.18
N GLY A 694 -1.79 12.97 50.18
CA GLY A 694 -1.72 12.54 51.58
C GLY A 694 -0.43 12.91 52.32
N SER A 695 0.37 13.83 51.75
CA SER A 695 1.62 14.31 52.36
C SER A 695 1.40 15.38 53.43
N LEU A 696 2.40 15.57 54.29
CA LEU A 696 2.42 16.65 55.28
C LEU A 696 2.95 17.95 54.65
N GLU A 697 2.53 19.11 55.16
CA GLU A 697 2.96 20.44 54.68
C GLU A 697 4.50 20.59 54.57
N GLU A 698 5.26 19.90 55.43
CA GLU A 698 6.73 19.91 55.42
C GLU A 698 7.35 19.22 54.18
N GLN A 699 6.56 18.43 53.45
CA GLN A 699 6.98 17.70 52.26
C GLN A 699 6.58 18.42 50.96
N TRP A 700 5.91 19.57 51.07
CA TRP A 700 5.43 20.34 49.92
C TRP A 700 6.54 21.24 49.37
N ASP A 701 6.76 21.18 48.06
CA ASP A 701 7.67 22.08 47.35
C ASP A 701 6.89 23.19 46.64
N VAL A 702 6.38 24.13 47.43
CA VAL A 702 5.50 25.21 46.94
C VAL A 702 6.28 26.20 46.06
N GLU A 703 7.56 26.44 46.36
CA GLU A 703 8.41 27.33 45.55
C GLU A 703 8.62 26.75 44.14
N ALA A 704 8.89 25.45 44.03
CA ALA A 704 9.02 24.79 42.73
C ALA A 704 7.68 24.73 41.96
N LEU A 705 6.55 24.56 42.67
CA LEU A 705 5.22 24.64 42.06
C LEU A 705 4.96 26.02 41.46
N GLU A 706 5.21 27.10 42.20
CA GLU A 706 5.06 28.48 41.70
C GLU A 706 5.98 28.76 40.51
N ALA A 707 7.23 28.28 40.56
CA ALA A 707 8.17 28.41 39.45
C ALA A 707 7.66 27.71 38.19
N THR A 708 7.18 26.48 38.31
CA THR A 708 6.67 25.67 37.19
C THR A 708 5.42 26.29 36.58
N LEU A 709 4.47 26.76 37.40
CA LEU A 709 3.29 27.49 36.93
C LEU A 709 3.65 28.74 36.13
N LYS A 710 4.73 29.42 36.51
CA LYS A 710 5.19 30.64 35.86
C LYS A 710 6.00 30.38 34.59
N GLU A 711 6.88 29.40 34.59
CA GLU A 711 7.75 29.07 33.45
C GLU A 711 6.97 28.40 32.33
N ASP A 712 6.19 27.37 32.65
CA ASP A 712 5.53 26.55 31.64
C ASP A 712 4.19 27.15 31.20
N PHE A 713 3.44 27.76 32.13
CA PHE A 713 2.08 28.25 31.88
C PHE A 713 1.94 29.78 31.91
N VAL A 714 2.98 30.53 32.31
CA VAL A 714 2.92 32.00 32.46
C VAL A 714 1.84 32.42 33.47
N ILE A 715 1.60 31.59 34.49
CA ILE A 715 0.62 31.82 35.55
C ILE A 715 1.36 32.30 36.81
N ASP A 716 1.08 33.53 37.24
CA ASP A 716 1.66 34.12 38.46
C ASP A 716 0.64 34.03 39.60
N LEU A 717 0.72 32.94 40.38
CA LEU A 717 -0.15 32.69 41.54
C LEU A 717 0.68 32.62 42.83
N PRO A 718 0.33 33.39 43.88
CA PRO A 718 1.08 33.42 45.13
C PRO A 718 0.60 32.31 46.09
N VAL A 719 0.82 31.04 45.71
CA VAL A 719 0.41 29.85 46.46
C VAL A 719 0.99 29.85 47.89
N SER A 720 2.25 30.22 48.03
CA SER A 720 2.96 30.35 49.30
C SER A 720 2.25 31.31 50.24
N LYS A 721 1.77 32.45 49.71
CA LYS A 721 1.01 33.42 50.52
C LYS A 721 -0.35 32.86 50.93
N TRP A 722 -1.01 32.09 50.07
CA TRP A 722 -2.29 31.48 50.43
C TRP A 722 -2.15 30.55 51.63
N ILE A 723 -1.11 29.72 51.65
CA ILE A 723 -0.83 28.78 52.74
C ILE A 723 -0.45 29.53 54.03
N GLU A 724 0.33 30.62 53.92
CA GLU A 724 0.69 31.47 55.07
C GLU A 724 -0.54 32.17 55.69
N GLU A 725 -1.46 32.66 54.85
CA GLU A 725 -2.64 33.42 55.26
C GLU A 725 -3.77 32.51 55.79
N ASP A 726 -3.91 31.30 55.25
CA ASP A 726 -4.97 30.36 55.60
C ASP A 726 -4.43 28.96 55.90
N LYS A 727 -4.19 28.69 57.19
CA LYS A 727 -3.76 27.38 57.71
C LYS A 727 -4.82 26.27 57.62
N SER A 728 -6.01 26.54 57.07
CA SER A 728 -7.02 25.52 56.81
C SER A 728 -6.92 24.94 55.40
N LEU A 729 -6.03 25.47 54.54
CA LEU A 729 -5.74 24.95 53.21
C LEU A 729 -4.89 23.68 53.30
N TYR A 730 -5.55 22.54 53.56
CA TYR A 730 -4.95 21.24 53.30
C TYR A 730 -5.01 20.92 51.80
N GLU A 731 -4.25 19.91 51.38
CA GLU A 731 -4.05 19.50 49.98
C GLU A 731 -5.30 19.63 49.10
N GLU A 732 -6.43 19.00 49.45
CA GLU A 732 -7.64 19.04 48.60
C GLU A 732 -8.20 20.45 48.43
N LEU A 733 -8.26 21.26 49.49
CA LEU A 733 -8.78 22.63 49.40
C LEU A 733 -7.82 23.55 48.63
N LEU A 734 -6.51 23.29 48.74
CA LEU A 734 -5.51 24.02 47.97
C LEU A 734 -5.63 23.70 46.48
N ARG A 735 -5.83 22.42 46.13
CA ARG A 735 -6.08 21.97 44.76
C ARG A 735 -7.31 22.63 44.17
N ASP A 736 -8.44 22.57 44.87
CA ASP A 736 -9.70 23.15 44.39
C ASP A 736 -9.58 24.67 44.18
N LYS A 737 -8.88 25.36 45.10
CA LYS A 737 -8.62 26.79 44.99
C LYS A 737 -7.70 27.13 43.81
N LEU A 738 -6.62 26.37 43.62
CA LEU A 738 -5.67 26.55 42.53
C LEU A 738 -6.36 26.40 41.18
N ILE A 739 -7.10 25.31 40.99
CA ILE A 739 -7.86 25.03 39.75
C ILE A 739 -8.87 26.15 39.46
N ALA A 740 -9.61 26.60 40.49
CA ALA A 740 -10.60 27.67 40.34
C ALA A 740 -9.98 29.02 39.91
N GLU A 741 -8.85 29.41 40.50
CA GLU A 741 -8.14 30.65 40.14
C GLU A 741 -7.55 30.56 38.73
N ILE A 742 -6.97 29.42 38.37
CA ILE A 742 -6.45 29.19 37.01
C ILE A 742 -7.57 29.27 35.97
N LYS A 743 -8.72 28.65 36.24
CA LYS A 743 -9.90 28.75 35.37
C LYS A 743 -10.36 30.20 35.21
N ALA A 744 -10.41 30.97 36.31
CA ALA A 744 -10.80 32.38 36.26
C ALA A 744 -9.82 33.23 35.43
N LEU A 745 -8.51 32.98 35.53
CA LEU A 745 -7.49 33.62 34.70
C LEU A 745 -7.68 33.27 33.21
N TYR A 746 -7.93 32.00 32.91
CA TYR A 746 -8.18 31.53 31.55
C TYR A 746 -9.43 32.17 30.95
N ASP A 747 -10.56 32.17 31.67
CA ASP A 747 -11.80 32.78 31.21
C ASP A 747 -11.64 34.29 30.99
N THR A 748 -10.88 34.97 31.85
CA THR A 748 -10.57 36.40 31.67
C THR A 748 -9.73 36.64 30.41
N LYS A 749 -8.76 35.77 30.14
CA LYS A 749 -7.94 35.81 28.92
C LYS A 749 -8.78 35.61 27.66
N MET A 750 -9.71 34.65 27.69
CA MET A 750 -10.54 34.30 26.53
C MET A 750 -11.73 35.24 26.29
N GLN A 751 -12.11 36.09 27.25
CA GLN A 751 -13.16 37.11 27.08
C GLN A 751 -12.89 38.13 25.96
N VAL A 752 -11.65 38.22 25.47
CA VAL A 752 -11.28 39.08 24.34
C VAL A 752 -11.84 38.55 23.02
N LEU A 753 -12.11 37.24 22.94
CA LEU A 753 -12.68 36.57 21.78
C LEU A 753 -14.19 36.39 21.95
N ASP A 754 -14.92 36.36 20.84
CA ASP A 754 -16.30 35.86 20.84
C ASP A 754 -16.31 34.32 20.98
N GLU A 755 -17.43 33.77 21.47
CA GLU A 755 -17.57 32.33 21.77
C GLU A 755 -17.21 31.44 20.57
N ARG A 756 -17.62 31.82 19.35
CA ARG A 756 -17.34 31.01 18.15
C ARG A 756 -15.85 30.96 17.83
N THR A 757 -15.17 32.11 17.87
CA THR A 757 -13.72 32.19 17.64
C THR A 757 -12.94 31.48 18.74
N ARG A 758 -13.37 31.59 20.01
CA ARG A 758 -12.78 30.85 21.13
C ARG A 758 -12.86 29.34 20.90
N HIS A 759 -14.04 28.81 20.60
CA HIS A 759 -14.21 27.36 20.40
C HIS A 759 -13.41 26.85 19.20
N HIS A 760 -13.34 27.63 18.12
CA HIS A 760 -12.54 27.29 16.96
C HIS A 760 -11.05 27.18 17.32
N PHE A 761 -10.52 28.19 18.01
CA PHE A 761 -9.14 28.24 18.45
C PHE A 761 -8.79 27.10 19.43
N GLU A 762 -9.63 26.87 20.45
CA GLU A 762 -9.46 25.76 21.40
C GLU A 762 -9.41 24.40 20.67
N LYS A 763 -10.33 24.17 19.73
CA LYS A 763 -10.37 22.94 18.93
C LYS A 763 -9.14 22.79 18.05
N GLU A 764 -8.71 23.86 17.39
CA GLU A 764 -7.56 23.80 16.50
C GLU A 764 -6.26 23.49 17.26
N VAL A 765 -6.03 24.13 18.41
CA VAL A 765 -4.87 23.85 19.26
C VAL A 765 -4.88 22.39 19.70
N LEU A 766 -6.01 21.90 20.22
CA LEU A 766 -6.14 20.51 20.66
C LEU A 766 -5.86 19.50 19.54
N LEU A 767 -6.49 19.66 18.36
CA LEU A 767 -6.32 18.74 17.23
C LEU A 767 -4.86 18.72 16.74
N ARG A 768 -4.19 19.88 16.68
CA ARG A 768 -2.79 19.96 16.26
C ARG A 768 -1.84 19.32 17.27
N THR A 769 -2.05 19.55 18.56
CA THR A 769 -1.26 18.92 19.60
C THR A 769 -1.43 17.40 19.56
N ILE A 770 -2.65 16.89 19.37
CA ILE A 770 -2.90 15.46 19.16
C ILE A 770 -2.10 14.94 17.96
N ASP A 771 -2.18 15.61 16.81
CA ASP A 771 -1.51 15.18 15.58
C ASP A 771 0.02 15.18 15.73
N GLN A 772 0.60 16.19 16.37
CA GLN A 772 2.04 16.27 16.65
C GLN A 772 2.50 15.13 17.56
N GLN A 773 1.87 14.99 18.73
CA GLN A 773 2.22 13.98 19.72
C GLN A 773 1.99 12.57 19.19
N TRP A 774 0.95 12.36 18.37
CA TRP A 774 0.68 11.08 17.74
C TRP A 774 1.76 10.70 16.73
N ARG A 775 2.25 11.68 15.96
CA ARG A 775 3.35 11.49 15.01
C ARG A 775 4.66 11.12 15.73
N GLU A 776 4.92 11.70 16.89
CA GLU A 776 6.05 11.35 17.75
C GLU A 776 5.90 9.92 18.28
N HIS A 777 4.74 9.59 18.86
CA HIS A 777 4.43 8.24 19.33
C HIS A 777 4.56 7.17 18.24
N LEU A 778 4.08 7.42 17.02
CA LEU A 778 4.22 6.49 15.89
C LEU A 778 5.69 6.20 15.56
N ASN A 779 6.54 7.23 15.60
CA ASN A 779 7.97 7.09 15.39
C ASN A 779 8.62 6.24 16.48
N GLU A 780 8.30 6.51 17.74
CA GLU A 780 8.82 5.74 18.87
C GLU A 780 8.35 4.27 18.83
N MET A 781 7.10 4.03 18.43
CA MET A 781 6.54 2.70 18.22
C MET A 781 7.27 1.93 17.11
N ASP A 782 7.64 2.62 16.03
CA ASP A 782 8.45 2.04 14.95
C ASP A 782 9.85 1.67 15.44
N TYR A 783 10.47 2.50 16.29
CA TYR A 783 11.75 2.17 16.93
C TYR A 783 11.63 0.97 17.87
N LEU A 784 10.65 0.99 18.77
CA LEU A 784 10.41 -0.09 19.72
C LEU A 784 10.27 -1.43 19.00
N ARG A 785 9.50 -1.48 17.90
CA ARG A 785 9.26 -2.70 17.13
C ARG A 785 10.55 -3.32 16.59
N ARG A 786 11.53 -2.50 16.19
CA ARG A 786 12.80 -2.97 15.63
C ARG A 786 13.73 -3.51 16.72
N TRP A 787 13.79 -2.83 17.87
CA TRP A 787 14.73 -3.15 18.94
C TRP A 787 14.24 -4.21 19.92
N ILE A 788 12.93 -4.45 20.00
CA ILE A 788 12.35 -5.37 20.99
C ILE A 788 12.92 -6.80 20.88
N HIS A 789 13.37 -7.19 19.69
CA HIS A 789 14.00 -8.50 19.47
C HIS A 789 15.31 -8.68 20.26
N LEU A 790 16.00 -7.59 20.63
CA LEU A 790 17.17 -7.67 21.50
C LEU A 790 16.81 -8.06 22.94
N LYS A 791 15.63 -7.67 23.45
CA LYS A 791 15.16 -8.13 24.76
C LYS A 791 14.94 -9.67 24.81
N GLY A 792 14.81 -10.31 23.64
CA GLY A 792 14.75 -11.77 23.50
C GLY A 792 16.02 -12.50 23.97
N PHE A 793 17.18 -11.82 24.01
CA PHE A 793 18.43 -12.40 24.55
C PHE A 793 18.31 -12.73 26.05
N ALA A 794 17.39 -12.09 26.78
CA ALA A 794 17.10 -12.33 28.19
C ALA A 794 16.03 -13.40 28.46
N GLN A 795 15.69 -14.25 27.48
CA GLN A 795 14.64 -15.29 27.56
C GLN A 795 13.22 -14.78 27.83
N LYS A 796 12.96 -13.48 27.63
CA LYS A 796 11.61 -12.92 27.67
C LYS A 796 10.95 -12.97 26.29
N ASP A 797 9.62 -13.14 26.23
CA ASP A 797 8.88 -13.08 24.97
C ASP A 797 8.86 -11.63 24.45
N PRO A 798 9.52 -11.33 23.30
CA PRO A 798 9.59 -9.97 22.76
C PRO A 798 8.22 -9.34 22.55
N PHE A 799 7.20 -10.14 22.22
CA PHE A 799 5.87 -9.60 21.99
C PHE A 799 5.18 -9.09 23.26
N GLN A 800 5.34 -9.76 24.40
CA GLN A 800 4.77 -9.28 25.66
C GLN A 800 5.47 -8.02 26.14
N GLU A 801 6.80 -7.95 25.99
CA GLU A 801 7.58 -6.76 26.29
C GLU A 801 7.20 -5.59 25.38
N TYR A 802 6.99 -5.84 24.07
CA TYR A 802 6.47 -4.82 23.15
C TYR A 802 5.11 -4.30 23.61
N ARG A 803 4.20 -5.20 23.98
CA ARG A 803 2.85 -4.83 24.42
C ARG A 803 2.85 -3.99 25.70
N SER A 804 3.66 -4.36 26.71
CA SER A 804 3.75 -3.59 27.95
C SER A 804 4.33 -2.21 27.71
N THR A 805 5.51 -2.16 27.05
CA THR A 805 6.20 -0.90 26.77
C THR A 805 5.35 0.02 25.91
N SER A 806 4.66 -0.53 24.89
CA SER A 806 3.75 0.23 24.03
C SER A 806 2.54 0.80 24.77
N ALA A 807 2.05 0.13 25.82
CA ALA A 807 0.96 0.66 26.65
C ALA A 807 1.44 1.82 27.53
N GLU A 808 2.61 1.69 28.15
CA GLU A 808 3.26 2.75 28.93
C GLU A 808 3.54 3.99 28.07
N MET A 809 4.07 3.79 26.85
CA MET A 809 4.29 4.88 25.89
C MET A 809 2.99 5.56 25.46
N PHE A 810 1.89 4.79 25.30
CA PHE A 810 0.60 5.37 24.94
C PHE A 810 -0.02 6.19 26.07
N GLU A 811 0.13 5.77 27.33
CA GLU A 811 -0.26 6.57 28.49
C GLU A 811 0.58 7.87 28.57
N ALA A 812 1.89 7.78 28.34
CA ALA A 812 2.77 8.94 28.28
C ALA A 812 2.36 9.91 27.16
N PHE A 813 2.05 9.40 25.96
CA PHE A 813 1.51 10.17 24.84
C PHE A 813 0.23 10.91 25.22
N LEU A 814 -0.75 10.24 25.84
CA LEU A 814 -1.99 10.88 26.26
C LEU A 814 -1.72 12.01 27.26
N ASN A 815 -0.84 11.78 28.24
CA ASN A 815 -0.46 12.81 29.21
C ASN A 815 0.23 14.00 28.55
N ALA A 816 1.13 13.76 27.59
CA ALA A 816 1.80 14.81 26.81
C ALA A 816 0.79 15.64 26.01
N VAL A 817 -0.19 15.01 25.35
CA VAL A 817 -1.27 15.72 24.65
C VAL A 817 -2.01 16.66 25.60
N MET A 818 -2.40 16.17 26.78
CA MET A 818 -3.11 17.00 27.75
C MET A 818 -2.26 18.18 28.22
N TYR A 819 -1.00 17.91 28.60
CA TYR A 819 -0.07 18.92 29.10
C TYR A 819 0.19 20.01 28.07
N ASP A 820 0.64 19.62 26.87
CA ASP A 820 1.04 20.53 25.80
C ASP A 820 -0.15 21.37 25.29
N THR A 821 -1.37 20.80 25.28
CA THR A 821 -2.57 21.55 24.91
C THR A 821 -2.80 22.69 25.89
N ILE A 822 -2.79 22.39 27.20
CA ILE A 822 -3.02 23.41 28.24
C ILE A 822 -1.85 24.39 28.31
N GLN A 823 -0.62 23.93 28.11
CA GLN A 823 0.57 24.77 28.05
C GLN A 823 0.47 25.77 26.90
N THR A 824 0.18 25.29 25.68
CA THR A 824 0.03 26.12 24.48
C THR A 824 -1.09 27.15 24.66
N LEU A 825 -2.26 26.69 25.12
CA LEU A 825 -3.39 27.58 25.42
C LEU A 825 -3.06 28.64 26.48
N SER A 826 -2.13 28.36 27.39
CA SER A 826 -1.68 29.29 28.43
C SER A 826 -0.65 30.28 27.90
N LEU A 827 0.29 29.84 27.06
CA LEU A 827 1.37 30.64 26.46
C LEU A 827 0.89 31.66 25.43
N VAL A 828 -0.09 31.30 24.58
CA VAL A 828 -0.52 32.16 23.46
C VAL A 828 -1.10 33.49 23.96
N GLN A 829 -0.56 34.62 23.54
CA GLN A 829 -1.10 35.95 23.87
C GLN A 829 -2.12 36.37 22.82
N ILE A 830 -3.36 36.65 23.25
CA ILE A 830 -4.47 36.99 22.36
C ILE A 830 -4.89 38.44 22.63
N HIS A 831 -4.74 39.33 21.64
CA HIS A 831 -5.18 40.72 21.71
C HIS A 831 -6.42 41.01 20.84
N GLY A 832 -6.82 40.08 19.96
CA GLY A 832 -8.06 40.14 19.17
C GLY A 832 -8.19 38.96 18.19
N SER A 833 -9.27 38.94 17.39
CA SER A 833 -9.50 37.87 16.39
C SER A 833 -8.45 37.85 15.27
N ASP A 834 -7.83 38.99 14.96
CA ASP A 834 -6.75 39.08 13.97
C ASP A 834 -5.51 38.25 14.36
N ASP A 835 -5.27 38.05 15.67
CA ASP A 835 -4.14 37.24 16.16
C ASP A 835 -4.39 35.73 15.97
N VAL A 836 -5.66 35.30 16.04
CA VAL A 836 -6.07 33.91 15.78
C VAL A 836 -5.88 33.61 14.29
N ASP A 837 -6.36 34.49 13.41
CA ASP A 837 -6.14 34.38 11.96
C ASP A 837 -4.64 34.38 11.57
N ALA A 838 -3.82 35.15 12.31
CA ALA A 838 -2.37 35.20 12.09
C ALA A 838 -1.67 33.92 12.53
N TYR A 839 -2.05 33.38 13.69
CA TYR A 839 -1.58 32.09 14.20
C TYR A 839 -1.95 30.95 13.24
N GLU A 840 -3.19 30.93 12.75
CA GLU A 840 -3.68 29.97 11.75
C GLU A 840 -2.84 30.02 10.47
N LYS A 841 -2.62 31.21 9.91
CA LYS A 841 -1.84 31.39 8.68
C LYS A 841 -0.39 30.96 8.82
N GLN A 842 0.28 31.37 9.89
CA GLN A 842 1.67 31.00 10.13
C GLN A 842 1.83 29.48 10.15
N GLN A 843 0.90 28.80 10.80
CA GLN A 843 0.93 27.36 10.95
C GLN A 843 0.50 26.61 9.69
N GLN A 844 -0.39 27.18 8.86
CA GLN A 844 -0.67 26.66 7.52
C GLN A 844 0.55 26.76 6.61
N GLU A 845 1.36 27.81 6.75
CA GLU A 845 2.62 27.98 6.00
C GLU A 845 3.71 27.00 6.46
N GLU A 846 3.72 26.64 7.76
CA GLU A 846 4.63 25.64 8.34
C GLU A 846 4.22 24.19 8.01
N ARG A 847 3.02 23.95 7.47
CA ARG A 847 2.58 22.62 7.05
C ARG A 847 3.44 22.14 5.86
N PRO A 848 4.10 20.97 5.95
CA PRO A 848 4.89 20.47 4.83
C PRO A 848 3.99 20.26 3.61
N GLN A 849 4.24 21.05 2.56
CA GLN A 849 3.47 21.00 1.31
C GLN A 849 3.72 19.71 0.51
N GLN A 850 4.76 18.95 0.87
CA GLN A 850 5.14 17.69 0.22
C GLN A 850 5.15 16.55 1.25
N LEU A 851 4.05 15.80 1.30
CA LEU A 851 3.99 14.50 1.96
C LEU A 851 4.17 13.42 0.89
N GLU A 852 5.11 12.51 1.09
CA GLU A 852 5.38 11.41 0.15
C GLU A 852 4.63 10.15 0.59
N ALA A 853 3.77 9.65 -0.29
CA ALA A 853 3.11 8.35 -0.12
C ALA A 853 4.09 7.23 -0.49
N ASN A 854 4.56 6.49 0.51
CA ASN A 854 5.57 5.45 0.34
C ASN A 854 4.95 4.05 0.41
N HIS A 855 4.97 3.35 -0.73
CA HIS A 855 4.74 1.90 -0.81
C HIS A 855 5.55 1.32 -1.99
N PRO A 856 6.20 0.14 -1.88
CA PRO A 856 7.07 -0.39 -2.95
C PRO A 856 6.35 -0.53 -4.30
N ALA A 857 5.06 -0.90 -4.26
CA ALA A 857 4.24 -0.97 -5.47
C ALA A 857 3.93 0.42 -6.06
N ALA A 858 3.69 1.44 -5.22
CA ALA A 858 3.43 2.81 -5.65
C ALA A 858 4.69 3.50 -6.21
N GLN A 859 5.86 3.25 -5.62
CA GLN A 859 7.16 3.77 -6.11
C GLN A 859 7.53 3.21 -7.49
N SER A 860 7.16 1.96 -7.77
CA SER A 860 7.33 1.38 -9.11
C SER A 860 6.47 2.09 -10.16
N LEU A 861 5.28 2.59 -9.77
CA LEU A 861 4.38 3.37 -10.63
C LEU A 861 4.88 4.81 -10.83
N SER A 862 5.33 5.50 -9.78
CA SER A 862 5.84 6.88 -9.90
C SER A 862 7.09 6.94 -10.79
N GLN A 863 8.03 6.00 -10.63
CA GLN A 863 9.17 5.85 -11.54
C GLN A 863 8.76 5.42 -12.96
N ALA A 864 7.70 4.63 -13.12
CA ALA A 864 7.20 4.23 -14.44
C ALA A 864 6.51 5.37 -15.20
N MET A 865 5.95 6.36 -14.49
CA MET A 865 5.27 7.52 -15.07
C MET A 865 6.20 8.69 -15.40
N GLY A 866 7.49 8.63 -15.01
CA GLY A 866 8.45 9.71 -15.28
C GLY A 866 8.08 11.03 -14.59
N LEU A 867 7.36 10.96 -13.46
CA LEU A 867 7.12 12.10 -12.60
C LEU A 867 8.35 12.28 -11.71
N GLU A 868 9.34 13.01 -12.22
CA GLU A 868 10.27 13.70 -11.34
C GLU A 868 9.47 14.71 -10.50
N SER A 869 9.70 14.70 -9.20
CA SER A 869 9.22 15.69 -8.26
C SER A 869 9.42 17.07 -8.88
N ALA A 870 8.36 17.86 -8.98
CA ALA A 870 8.48 19.26 -9.31
C ALA A 870 9.13 19.97 -8.11
N GLU A 871 10.44 19.86 -7.99
CA GLU A 871 11.24 20.76 -7.17
C GLU A 871 11.19 22.13 -7.84
N GLN A 872 10.76 23.11 -7.06
CA GLN A 872 10.91 24.52 -7.37
C GLN A 872 12.38 24.78 -7.71
N MET A 873 12.63 25.25 -8.94
CA MET A 873 13.95 25.71 -9.35
C MET A 873 14.48 26.75 -8.35
N PRO A 874 15.76 26.70 -7.97
CA PRO A 874 16.37 27.75 -7.16
C PRO A 874 16.34 29.07 -7.92
N SER A 875 15.99 30.14 -7.22
CA SER A 875 16.26 31.50 -7.65
C SER A 875 17.77 31.74 -7.68
N GLU A 876 18.39 31.77 -8.85
CA GLU A 876 19.72 32.34 -9.04
C GLU A 876 19.63 33.77 -9.57
N ASP A 877 20.19 34.68 -8.78
CA ASP A 877 20.51 36.05 -9.15
C ASP A 877 21.73 36.07 -10.09
N GLN A 878 21.59 36.78 -11.21
CA GLN A 878 22.63 37.45 -12.03
C GLN A 878 23.83 36.65 -12.59
N SER A 879 23.77 36.32 -13.89
CA SER A 879 24.73 36.86 -14.86
C SER A 879 24.19 36.85 -16.31
N GLU A 880 24.56 37.88 -17.05
CA GLU A 880 23.99 38.39 -18.31
C GLU A 880 23.99 37.40 -19.49
N GLN A 881 22.83 37.17 -20.14
CA GLN A 881 22.75 36.87 -21.58
C GLN A 881 21.55 37.54 -22.27
N THR A 882 21.87 38.35 -23.27
CA THR A 882 21.01 39.25 -24.05
C THR A 882 19.98 38.53 -24.93
N THR A 883 18.71 38.93 -24.85
CA THR A 883 17.63 38.54 -25.78
C THR A 883 17.73 39.32 -27.10
N PHE A 884 17.79 38.62 -28.24
CA PHE A 884 17.76 39.26 -29.57
C PHE A 884 16.34 39.77 -29.88
N LYS A 885 16.13 41.09 -29.82
CA LYS A 885 14.90 41.76 -30.28
C LYS A 885 14.84 41.76 -31.81
N ARG A 886 13.78 41.19 -32.41
CA ARG A 886 13.52 41.33 -33.86
C ARG A 886 13.14 42.78 -34.20
N GLU A 887 13.84 43.38 -35.15
CA GLU A 887 13.66 44.79 -35.55
C GLU A 887 12.44 45.09 -36.44
N THR A 888 11.63 44.11 -36.84
CA THR A 888 10.46 44.37 -37.69
C THR A 888 9.17 43.71 -37.19
N PRO A 889 8.03 44.44 -37.21
CA PRO A 889 6.74 43.90 -36.78
C PRO A 889 6.25 42.81 -37.74
N LYS A 890 5.59 41.80 -37.17
CA LYS A 890 5.06 40.62 -37.89
C LYS A 890 3.97 41.07 -38.89
N VAL A 891 4.26 41.03 -40.19
CA VAL A 891 3.31 41.44 -41.23
C VAL A 891 2.19 40.40 -41.40
N GLY A 892 0.94 40.83 -41.25
CA GLY A 892 -0.23 39.98 -41.39
C GLY A 892 -0.53 39.61 -42.85
N ARG A 893 -1.15 38.44 -43.07
CA ARG A 893 -1.44 37.91 -44.42
C ARG A 893 -2.23 38.86 -45.33
N ASN A 894 -3.05 39.75 -44.79
CA ASN A 894 -3.88 40.70 -45.55
C ASN A 894 -3.28 42.11 -45.61
N ASP A 895 -2.14 42.36 -44.98
CA ASP A 895 -1.48 43.66 -44.96
C ASP A 895 -0.74 43.94 -46.28
N PRO A 896 -0.45 45.21 -46.60
CA PRO A 896 0.35 45.57 -47.77
C PRO A 896 1.70 44.85 -47.73
N CYS A 897 2.09 44.23 -48.84
CA CYS A 897 3.32 43.45 -48.90
C CYS A 897 4.54 44.37 -48.74
N PRO A 898 5.47 44.06 -47.81
CA PRO A 898 6.59 44.94 -47.48
C PRO A 898 7.62 45.08 -48.61
N CYS A 899 7.51 44.30 -49.69
CA CYS A 899 8.32 44.49 -50.91
C CYS A 899 7.91 45.73 -51.74
N GLY A 900 6.89 46.48 -51.33
CA GLY A 900 6.47 47.72 -52.00
C GLY A 900 5.58 47.51 -53.24
N SER A 901 5.09 46.29 -53.48
CA SER A 901 4.30 45.97 -54.68
C SER A 901 2.86 46.52 -54.69
N GLY A 902 2.41 47.11 -53.58
CA GLY A 902 1.04 47.62 -53.42
C GLY A 902 -0.05 46.54 -53.27
N LYS A 903 0.30 45.25 -53.37
CA LYS A 903 -0.62 44.10 -53.21
C LYS A 903 -0.58 43.57 -51.77
N LYS A 904 -1.63 42.87 -51.33
CA LYS A 904 -1.66 42.19 -50.02
C LYS A 904 -0.62 41.07 -49.95
N TYR A 905 0.00 40.85 -48.79
CA TYR A 905 1.11 39.91 -48.60
C TYR A 905 0.80 38.49 -49.14
N LYS A 906 -0.38 37.95 -48.85
CA LYS A 906 -0.83 36.62 -49.35
C LYS A 906 -0.99 36.50 -50.87
N GLN A 907 -1.01 37.61 -51.60
CA GLN A 907 -1.10 37.63 -53.06
C GLN A 907 0.21 38.08 -53.73
N CYS A 908 1.28 38.24 -52.93
CA CYS A 908 2.60 38.62 -53.40
C CYS A 908 3.66 37.70 -52.78
N CYS A 909 4.49 38.18 -51.84
CA CYS A 909 5.60 37.39 -51.29
C CYS A 909 5.14 36.26 -50.36
N GLY A 910 3.90 36.28 -49.88
CA GLY A 910 3.28 35.21 -49.10
C GLY A 910 2.29 34.37 -49.91
N LYS A 911 2.33 34.43 -51.25
CA LYS A 911 1.49 33.59 -52.11
C LYS A 911 2.10 32.19 -52.16
N LEU A 912 1.34 31.20 -51.69
CA LEU A 912 1.67 29.79 -51.83
C LEU A 912 1.05 29.32 -53.13
N ASP A 913 1.81 28.58 -53.95
CA ASP A 913 1.33 28.02 -55.22
C ASP A 913 0.22 26.98 -55.02
#